data_AF-A0A8T6ZC86-F1
#
_entry.id   AF-A0A8T6ZC86-F1
#
_cell.length_a   1.000
_cell.length_b   1.000
_cell.length_c   1.000
_cell.angle_alpha   90.00
_cell.angle_beta   90.00
_cell.angle_gamma   90.00
#
_symmetry.space_group_name_H-M   'P 1'
#
loop_
_entity.id
_entity.type
_entity.pdbx_description
1 polymer ?
#
loop_
_entity_poly.entity_id
_entity_poly.type
_entity_poly.pdbx_seq_one_letter_code
_entity_poly.pdbx_strand_id
1 'polypeptide(L)'
;MTAPWQPRRGGVSAPAQPDEWGGPADPGTGAVGAASGRASSDASGPFTVVITRPAGQSRSLAAQLESRGLRTLEFPLIAIEAVRDDAPLREALGALDRYALVVFISPNAVDRAFSYYSAISSIWPHALPVAVVGPASVAALARHGVAAPEHRVISPERPADEESARFDSESLYAALEKTLGENAFADKRVLIVRGDGGREWLAERLREAGAEVEAVAAYRRAMPEPPIGVWETVHALLGGLPHAWLVTSSEGVRNLDELAREHLTAGELVELRHALLVAPHARIGETARGLGFDRITVSGAGDERIVETLLGLAASSVSSVAHSAAPHGAQAAQPVQNTPASPPAQPRMTDSNDSSQVSRRGAASQGSSASQGNSPPAASARPASASPSSSSAQYTQPTRRGGAGVAVLWLVVVLVAAGAGAGGYALNRKLDRLDAALVQRQQAAEQQSAALRARTDQAVANAQQVDKQIALLEAKIADAQNSQQALAQQYADLARNRDDWTLAEVGQMLSSASEQLQLTGNTRLALFALQSADTRLAASDSPQALAVRKAIAQDVDKLKAAPSTDLAGLAIKLDTALDAVDSLPLAGEALVAHTKPVAAPPIDAAKVAAATGEPRWRAWLDTFVSGIGKQIASLVQVRRIDNADAMLASPDQGYFVRENLKLRLLSARLSLLSRNGPTLKSDLAAADTALARYFDSASKETQNVRDLLKQVDAGSGAVALPTLDTSLKALQQYRSRG
;
A
#
# COMPACT_ATOMS: atom_id res chain seq x y z
N MET A 1 -25.27 55.82 -9.17
CA MET A 1 -26.07 56.69 -10.06
C MET A 1 -26.46 55.89 -11.29
N THR A 2 -27.72 55.53 -11.33
CA THR A 2 -28.48 54.92 -12.41
C THR A 2 -28.60 55.85 -13.62
N ALA A 3 -28.61 55.31 -14.84
CA ALA A 3 -29.57 55.53 -15.95
C ALA A 3 -28.98 55.02 -17.30
N PRO A 4 -29.77 54.83 -18.39
CA PRO A 4 -30.29 53.50 -18.79
C PRO A 4 -30.31 53.29 -20.35
N TRP A 5 -31.10 52.31 -20.82
CA TRP A 5 -31.83 52.28 -22.12
C TRP A 5 -31.44 51.21 -23.18
N GLN A 6 -31.95 49.98 -22.97
CA GLN A 6 -32.97 49.21 -23.75
C GLN A 6 -33.17 49.34 -25.29
N PRO A 7 -33.89 48.39 -25.96
CA PRO A 7 -33.37 47.59 -27.09
C PRO A 7 -34.19 47.70 -28.40
N ARG A 8 -33.77 47.02 -29.48
CA ARG A 8 -34.66 46.69 -30.61
C ARG A 8 -34.49 45.26 -31.15
N ARG A 9 -35.66 44.65 -31.36
CA ARG A 9 -35.93 43.34 -31.96
C ARG A 9 -35.77 43.35 -33.48
N GLY A 10 -35.46 42.17 -34.02
CA GLY A 10 -36.28 41.55 -35.07
C GLY A 10 -35.66 41.49 -36.46
N GLY A 11 -35.75 40.30 -37.08
CA GLY A 11 -35.76 40.18 -38.55
C GLY A 11 -34.96 39.02 -39.12
N VAL A 12 -35.63 37.87 -39.23
CA VAL A 12 -35.26 36.69 -40.03
C VAL A 12 -35.13 37.06 -41.52
N SER A 13 -34.17 36.47 -42.25
CA SER A 13 -34.34 35.84 -43.58
C SER A 13 -32.98 35.47 -44.21
N ALA A 14 -32.76 34.17 -44.44
CA ALA A 14 -31.81 33.62 -45.44
C ALA A 14 -32.46 33.71 -46.84
N PRO A 15 -31.89 33.21 -47.97
CA PRO A 15 -30.55 32.61 -48.22
C PRO A 15 -29.86 33.12 -49.50
N ALA A 16 -28.57 32.84 -49.70
CA ALA A 16 -27.95 32.68 -51.03
C ALA A 16 -26.52 32.09 -50.92
N GLN A 17 -26.31 30.96 -51.59
CA GLN A 17 -25.05 30.41 -52.10
C GLN A 17 -25.21 30.36 -53.64
N PRO A 18 -24.19 30.06 -54.48
CA PRO A 18 -22.81 29.63 -54.21
C PRO A 18 -21.73 30.34 -55.09
N ASP A 19 -20.45 30.00 -54.90
CA ASP A 19 -19.53 29.70 -56.03
C ASP A 19 -18.24 29.02 -55.53
N GLU A 20 -17.74 28.14 -56.39
CA GLU A 20 -16.73 27.08 -56.22
C GLU A 20 -15.25 27.55 -56.22
N TRP A 21 -14.32 26.73 -55.70
CA TRP A 21 -13.24 26.04 -56.45
C TRP A 21 -12.08 25.52 -55.56
N GLY A 22 -11.79 24.20 -55.68
CA GLY A 22 -10.42 23.64 -55.74
C GLY A 22 -9.81 22.93 -54.51
N GLY A 23 -9.80 21.58 -54.52
CA GLY A 23 -8.99 20.70 -53.62
C GLY A 23 -7.51 20.56 -54.03
N PRO A 24 -6.68 19.68 -53.37
CA PRO A 24 -6.89 18.22 -53.39
C PRO A 24 -6.54 17.40 -52.10
N ALA A 25 -7.25 16.24 -51.97
CA ALA A 25 -6.86 14.85 -51.56
C ALA A 25 -5.94 14.60 -50.33
N ASP A 26 -6.09 13.61 -49.42
CA ASP A 26 -6.96 12.45 -49.10
C ASP A 26 -6.37 11.81 -47.78
N PRO A 27 -6.79 10.67 -47.17
CA PRO A 27 -8.06 9.92 -47.22
C PRO A 27 -8.61 9.48 -45.83
N GLY A 28 -9.86 9.00 -45.79
CA GLY A 28 -10.16 7.75 -45.06
C GLY A 28 -11.12 7.75 -43.85
N THR A 29 -12.34 8.31 -43.94
CA THR A 29 -13.48 7.85 -43.11
C THR A 29 -14.57 7.27 -43.99
N GLY A 30 -14.55 5.94 -44.14
CA GLY A 30 -15.62 5.18 -44.75
C GLY A 30 -16.70 4.85 -43.73
N ALA A 31 -17.86 5.49 -43.87
CA ALA A 31 -19.12 4.99 -43.35
C ALA A 31 -19.58 3.82 -44.24
N VAL A 32 -19.92 2.68 -43.64
CA VAL A 32 -20.66 1.61 -44.32
C VAL A 32 -21.73 1.05 -43.38
N GLY A 33 -22.98 1.21 -43.80
CA GLY A 33 -23.95 0.11 -43.83
C GLY A 33 -24.70 -0.23 -42.55
N ALA A 34 -25.86 0.38 -42.39
CA ALA A 34 -26.97 -0.24 -41.68
C ALA A 34 -27.36 -1.54 -42.43
N ALA A 35 -27.02 -2.68 -41.86
CA ALA A 35 -27.54 -3.98 -42.26
C ALA A 35 -28.26 -4.60 -41.06
N SER A 36 -29.59 -4.58 -41.15
CA SER A 36 -30.50 -5.34 -40.32
C SER A 36 -30.24 -6.84 -40.49
N GLY A 37 -29.41 -7.41 -39.62
CA GLY A 37 -29.26 -8.85 -39.42
C GLY A 37 -29.57 -9.16 -37.96
N ARG A 38 -30.58 -10.00 -37.71
CA ARG A 38 -30.81 -10.64 -36.40
C ARG A 38 -29.54 -11.41 -36.03
N ALA A 39 -28.72 -10.83 -35.17
CA ALA A 39 -27.60 -11.50 -34.51
C ALA A 39 -28.01 -11.78 -33.06
N SER A 40 -27.87 -13.04 -32.70
CA SER A 40 -28.00 -13.62 -31.37
C SER A 40 -27.43 -12.74 -30.26
N SER A 41 -28.19 -12.64 -29.16
CA SER A 41 -27.76 -12.10 -27.88
C SER A 41 -26.56 -12.87 -27.34
N ASP A 42 -25.35 -12.35 -27.58
CA ASP A 42 -24.14 -12.73 -26.86
C ASP A 42 -23.88 -11.64 -25.81
N ALA A 43 -24.36 -11.85 -24.60
CA ALA A 43 -24.33 -10.89 -23.50
C ALA A 43 -22.96 -10.86 -22.81
N SER A 44 -21.86 -10.70 -23.55
CA SER A 44 -20.55 -10.42 -22.96
C SER A 44 -19.80 -9.36 -23.76
N GLY A 45 -19.97 -8.09 -23.36
CA GLY A 45 -19.12 -7.02 -23.86
C GLY A 45 -17.65 -7.23 -23.45
N PRO A 46 -16.68 -6.60 -24.15
CA PRO A 46 -15.27 -6.69 -23.80
C PRO A 46 -14.98 -6.15 -22.38
N PHE A 47 -14.10 -6.82 -21.64
CA PHE A 47 -13.71 -6.43 -20.28
C PHE A 47 -13.10 -5.02 -20.25
N THR A 48 -13.68 -4.13 -19.43
CA THR A 48 -13.28 -2.73 -19.37
C THR A 48 -12.57 -2.40 -18.05
N VAL A 49 -11.39 -1.79 -18.13
CA VAL A 49 -10.65 -1.29 -16.97
C VAL A 49 -10.91 0.21 -16.82
N VAL A 50 -11.51 0.60 -15.70
CA VAL A 50 -11.71 2.01 -15.31
C VAL A 50 -10.46 2.49 -14.59
N ILE A 51 -9.71 3.41 -15.21
CA ILE A 51 -8.43 3.90 -14.70
C ILE A 51 -8.63 5.25 -14.03
N THR A 52 -8.29 5.33 -12.74
CA THR A 52 -8.61 6.52 -11.92
C THR A 52 -7.45 7.44 -11.56
N ARG A 53 -6.27 7.20 -12.14
CA ARG A 53 -5.08 8.06 -11.96
C ARG A 53 -5.33 9.47 -12.54
N PRO A 54 -4.58 10.50 -12.09
CA PRO A 54 -4.64 11.81 -12.70
C PRO A 54 -4.44 11.78 -14.21
N ALA A 55 -5.16 12.68 -14.90
CA ALA A 55 -5.13 12.78 -16.35
C ALA A 55 -3.68 12.87 -16.88
N GLY A 56 -3.39 12.12 -17.95
CA GLY A 56 -2.06 12.07 -18.57
C GLY A 56 -1.03 11.17 -17.89
N GLN A 57 -1.27 10.68 -16.66
CA GLN A 57 -0.38 9.73 -15.96
C GLN A 57 -0.70 8.26 -16.28
N SER A 58 -1.79 8.00 -17.01
CA SER A 58 -2.29 6.65 -17.33
C SER A 58 -1.88 6.14 -18.70
N ARG A 59 -1.30 6.99 -19.58
CA ARG A 59 -1.13 6.65 -21.00
C ARG A 59 -0.33 5.37 -21.25
N SER A 60 0.78 5.17 -20.54
CA SER A 60 1.58 3.95 -20.68
C SER A 60 0.81 2.71 -20.22
N LEU A 61 0.16 2.80 -19.06
CA LEU A 61 -0.65 1.72 -18.51
C LEU A 61 -1.84 1.37 -19.42
N ALA A 62 -2.55 2.38 -19.93
CA ALA A 62 -3.67 2.20 -20.84
C ALA A 62 -3.23 1.49 -22.13
N ALA A 63 -2.13 1.94 -22.75
CA ALA A 63 -1.56 1.30 -23.93
C ALA A 63 -1.14 -0.16 -23.66
N GLN A 64 -0.56 -0.44 -22.49
CA GLN A 64 -0.22 -1.82 -22.10
C GLN A 64 -1.47 -2.70 -21.98
N LEU A 65 -2.55 -2.22 -21.36
CA LEU A 65 -3.81 -2.95 -21.23
C LEU A 65 -4.49 -3.18 -22.59
N GLU A 66 -4.53 -2.15 -23.44
CA GLU A 66 -5.12 -2.21 -24.78
C GLU A 66 -4.36 -3.16 -25.71
N SER A 67 -3.02 -3.17 -25.63
CA SER A 67 -2.19 -4.14 -26.37
C SER A 67 -2.47 -5.60 -26.00
N ARG A 68 -3.11 -5.84 -24.85
CA ARG A 68 -3.51 -7.15 -24.36
C ARG A 68 -5.00 -7.43 -24.54
N GLY A 69 -5.71 -6.60 -25.29
CA GLY A 69 -7.12 -6.79 -25.65
C GLY A 69 -8.13 -6.33 -24.60
N LEU A 70 -7.70 -5.62 -23.56
CA LEU A 70 -8.60 -5.00 -22.59
C LEU A 70 -9.03 -3.61 -23.06
N ARG A 71 -10.28 -3.24 -22.85
CA ARG A 71 -10.71 -1.85 -23.05
C ARG A 71 -10.33 -1.01 -21.84
N THR A 72 -10.03 0.25 -22.06
CA THR A 72 -9.77 1.21 -20.98
C THR A 72 -10.79 2.33 -20.98
N LEU A 73 -11.16 2.81 -19.80
CA LEU A 73 -11.95 4.01 -19.58
C LEU A 73 -11.16 4.91 -18.64
N GLU A 74 -10.74 6.08 -19.09
CA GLU A 74 -10.16 7.08 -18.20
C GLU A 74 -11.26 7.72 -17.35
N PHE A 75 -11.15 7.58 -16.03
CA PHE A 75 -12.03 8.20 -15.04
C PHE A 75 -11.18 8.86 -13.95
N PRO A 76 -10.42 9.94 -14.25
CA PRO A 76 -9.52 10.54 -13.27
C PRO A 76 -10.29 10.98 -12.03
N LEU A 77 -9.84 10.56 -10.84
CA LEU A 77 -10.47 10.96 -9.58
C LEU A 77 -9.76 12.14 -8.91
N ILE A 78 -8.59 12.52 -9.44
CA ILE A 78 -7.77 13.61 -8.93
C ILE A 78 -7.21 14.36 -10.13
N ALA A 79 -7.44 15.66 -10.19
CA ALA A 79 -6.85 16.58 -11.14
C ALA A 79 -5.73 17.38 -10.49
N ILE A 80 -4.63 17.57 -11.23
CA ILE A 80 -3.47 18.36 -10.83
C ILE A 80 -3.56 19.70 -11.55
N GLU A 81 -4.22 20.66 -10.90
CA GLU A 81 -4.49 21.97 -11.47
C GLU A 81 -3.45 23.00 -11.05
N ALA A 82 -3.40 24.13 -11.78
CA ALA A 82 -2.61 25.27 -11.34
C ALA A 82 -3.16 25.84 -10.03
N VAL A 83 -2.26 26.37 -9.20
CA VAL A 83 -2.66 27.16 -8.03
C VAL A 83 -3.47 28.40 -8.46
N ARG A 84 -4.35 28.90 -7.58
CA ARG A 84 -5.15 30.11 -7.87
C ARG A 84 -4.27 31.35 -8.01
N ASP A 85 -3.22 31.40 -7.20
CA ASP A 85 -2.22 32.44 -7.20
C ASP A 85 -0.84 31.79 -7.32
N ASP A 86 -0.17 32.04 -8.44
CA ASP A 86 1.18 31.54 -8.74
C ASP A 86 2.28 32.55 -8.39
N ALA A 87 1.93 33.75 -7.92
CA ALA A 87 2.89 34.79 -7.60
C ALA A 87 3.93 34.34 -6.56
N PRO A 88 3.57 33.65 -5.45
CA PRO A 88 4.56 33.16 -4.49
C PRO A 88 5.56 32.19 -5.09
N LEU A 89 5.12 31.31 -6.00
CA LEU A 89 6.00 30.37 -6.69
C LEU A 89 6.95 31.10 -7.63
N ARG A 90 6.45 32.05 -8.42
CA ARG A 90 7.28 32.83 -9.34
C ARG A 90 8.30 33.69 -8.58
N GLU A 91 7.92 34.27 -7.45
CA GLU A 91 8.82 35.03 -6.59
C GLU A 91 9.93 34.14 -6.01
N ALA A 92 9.57 33.00 -5.43
CA ALA A 92 10.55 32.06 -4.88
C ALA A 92 11.52 31.53 -5.96
N LEU A 93 11.02 31.20 -7.15
CA LEU A 93 11.84 30.77 -8.29
C LEU A 93 12.68 31.90 -8.90
N GLY A 94 12.28 33.16 -8.72
CA GLY A 94 13.06 34.33 -9.13
C GLY A 94 14.20 34.68 -8.17
N ALA A 95 14.15 34.18 -6.94
CA ALA A 95 15.11 34.46 -5.87
C ALA A 95 15.82 33.19 -5.36
N LEU A 96 16.11 32.26 -6.27
CA LEU A 96 16.74 30.97 -5.93
C LEU A 96 18.10 31.11 -5.23
N ASP A 97 18.82 32.22 -5.47
CA ASP A 97 20.10 32.56 -4.84
C ASP A 97 20.03 32.71 -3.32
N ARG A 98 18.85 32.96 -2.76
CA ARG A 98 18.63 33.12 -1.32
C ARG A 98 18.52 31.80 -0.58
N TYR A 99 18.28 30.70 -1.29
CA TYR A 99 18.04 29.39 -0.69
C TYR A 99 19.31 28.55 -0.67
N ALA A 100 19.51 27.81 0.41
CA ALA A 100 20.57 26.81 0.52
C ALA A 100 20.14 25.42 0.01
N LEU A 101 18.84 25.20 -0.15
CA LEU A 101 18.24 23.94 -0.61
C LEU A 101 16.86 24.20 -1.19
N VAL A 102 16.53 23.52 -2.29
CA VAL A 102 15.15 23.41 -2.79
C VAL A 102 14.68 21.96 -2.70
N VAL A 103 13.51 21.76 -2.12
CA VAL A 103 12.90 20.45 -1.94
C VAL A 103 11.62 20.34 -2.77
N PHE A 104 11.53 19.34 -3.64
CA PHE A 104 10.30 19.00 -4.36
C PHE A 104 9.69 17.72 -3.80
N ILE A 105 8.48 17.81 -3.26
CA ILE A 105 7.83 16.65 -2.62
C ILE A 105 7.14 15.69 -3.59
N SER A 106 7.01 16.04 -4.88
CA SER A 106 6.36 15.20 -5.88
C SER A 106 6.82 15.51 -7.31
N PRO A 107 6.65 14.58 -8.27
CA PRO A 107 6.97 14.84 -9.68
C PRO A 107 6.17 16.01 -10.25
N ASN A 108 4.91 16.14 -9.84
CA ASN A 108 4.04 17.24 -10.26
C ASN A 108 4.56 18.60 -9.77
N ALA A 109 5.13 18.66 -8.56
CA ALA A 109 5.74 19.89 -8.04
C ALA A 109 6.94 20.30 -8.89
N VAL A 110 7.77 19.33 -9.30
CA VAL A 110 8.89 19.55 -10.22
C VAL A 110 8.37 20.09 -11.55
N ASP A 111 7.51 19.33 -12.25
CA ASP A 111 7.06 19.70 -13.60
C ASP A 111 6.38 21.09 -13.62
N ARG A 112 5.60 21.41 -12.58
CA ARG A 112 4.95 22.72 -12.46
C ARG A 112 5.95 23.84 -12.18
N ALA A 113 6.87 23.67 -11.23
CA ALA A 113 7.86 24.69 -10.95
C ALA A 113 8.75 24.97 -12.17
N PHE A 114 9.19 23.94 -12.88
CA PHE A 114 10.01 24.10 -14.08
C PHE A 114 9.25 24.74 -15.25
N SER A 115 7.93 24.52 -15.35
CA SER A 115 7.10 25.24 -16.34
C SER A 115 7.17 26.76 -16.15
N TYR A 116 7.20 27.25 -14.91
CA TYR A 116 7.37 28.68 -14.61
C TYR A 116 8.85 29.11 -14.67
N TYR A 117 9.75 28.28 -14.16
CA TYR A 117 11.18 28.59 -14.12
C TYR A 117 11.78 28.76 -15.52
N SER A 118 11.25 28.06 -16.52
CA SER A 118 11.67 28.19 -17.92
C SER A 118 11.56 29.62 -18.48
N ALA A 119 10.67 30.44 -17.91
CA ALA A 119 10.54 31.86 -18.26
C ALA A 119 11.59 32.76 -17.55
N ILE A 120 12.23 32.25 -16.50
CA ILE A 120 13.22 32.96 -15.68
C ILE A 120 14.64 32.58 -16.14
N SER A 121 14.92 31.29 -16.30
CA SER A 121 16.22 30.77 -16.71
C SER A 121 16.07 29.40 -17.38
N SER A 122 16.99 29.09 -18.30
CA SER A 122 17.09 27.78 -18.94
C SER A 122 17.94 26.78 -18.17
N ILE A 123 18.70 27.23 -17.15
CA ILE A 123 19.68 26.41 -16.43
C ILE A 123 19.42 26.51 -14.93
N TRP A 124 19.36 25.35 -14.26
CA TRP A 124 19.32 25.29 -12.80
C TRP A 124 20.69 25.61 -12.19
N PRO A 125 20.78 26.42 -11.12
CA PRO A 125 22.07 26.78 -10.54
C PRO A 125 22.83 25.54 -10.02
N HIS A 126 24.03 25.28 -10.55
CA HIS A 126 24.83 24.09 -10.21
C HIS A 126 25.18 23.99 -8.72
N ALA A 127 25.37 25.15 -8.07
CA ALA A 127 25.69 25.23 -6.65
C ALA A 127 24.48 24.98 -5.73
N LEU A 128 23.25 25.07 -6.24
CA LEU A 128 22.03 24.94 -5.45
C LEU A 128 21.57 23.47 -5.41
N PRO A 129 21.69 22.79 -4.25
CA PRO A 129 21.25 21.41 -4.11
C PRO A 129 19.72 21.31 -4.27
N VAL A 130 19.28 20.21 -4.88
CA VAL A 130 17.86 19.89 -5.04
C VAL A 130 17.57 18.56 -4.39
N ALA A 131 16.52 18.49 -3.58
CA ALA A 131 16.12 17.27 -2.90
C ALA A 131 14.71 16.81 -3.30
N VAL A 132 14.53 15.50 -3.42
CA VAL A 132 13.27 14.87 -3.85
C VAL A 132 12.99 13.61 -3.06
N VAL A 133 11.71 13.32 -2.84
CA VAL A 133 11.27 12.20 -1.98
C VAL A 133 11.53 10.82 -2.59
N GLY A 134 11.54 10.70 -3.92
CA GLY A 134 11.68 9.38 -4.55
C GLY A 134 12.02 9.37 -6.04
N PRO A 135 12.18 8.18 -6.63
CA PRO A 135 12.77 7.99 -7.95
C PRO A 135 11.95 8.60 -9.08
N ALA A 136 10.63 8.66 -8.96
CA ALA A 136 9.78 9.33 -9.97
C ALA A 136 10.07 10.85 -10.04
N SER A 137 10.36 11.49 -8.90
CA SER A 137 10.73 12.91 -8.86
C SER A 137 12.16 13.13 -9.35
N VAL A 138 13.09 12.19 -9.09
CA VAL A 138 14.44 12.20 -9.70
C VAL A 138 14.33 12.15 -11.23
N ALA A 139 13.52 11.23 -11.76
CA ALA A 139 13.26 11.15 -13.19
C ALA A 139 12.60 12.41 -13.74
N ALA A 140 11.74 13.08 -12.96
CA ALA A 140 11.16 14.36 -13.34
C ALA A 140 12.20 15.48 -13.45
N LEU A 141 13.09 15.61 -12.46
CA LEU A 141 14.20 16.58 -12.51
C LEU A 141 15.10 16.34 -13.72
N ALA A 142 15.42 15.07 -14.00
CA ALA A 142 16.26 14.70 -15.13
C ALA A 142 15.66 15.13 -16.49
N ARG A 143 14.33 15.08 -16.65
CA ARG A 143 13.66 15.58 -17.87
C ARG A 143 13.84 17.09 -18.08
N HIS A 144 14.06 17.85 -17.01
CA HIS A 144 14.33 19.28 -17.06
C HIS A 144 15.83 19.61 -17.01
N GLY A 145 16.70 18.61 -17.21
CA GLY A 145 18.15 18.81 -17.27
C GLY A 145 18.83 18.94 -15.91
N VAL A 146 18.17 18.54 -14.81
CA VAL A 146 18.75 18.54 -13.46
C VAL A 146 19.00 17.09 -13.04
N ALA A 147 20.25 16.63 -13.18
CA ALA A 147 20.63 15.26 -12.88
C ALA A 147 22.05 15.19 -12.30
N ALA A 148 22.31 14.15 -11.49
CA ALA A 148 23.66 13.84 -11.05
C ALA A 148 24.50 13.30 -12.23
N PRO A 149 25.82 13.56 -12.29
CA PRO A 149 26.63 14.25 -11.28
C PRO A 149 26.71 15.77 -11.46
N GLU A 150 26.18 16.33 -12.56
CA GLU A 150 26.27 17.77 -12.88
C GLU A 150 25.59 18.64 -11.82
N HIS A 151 24.45 18.17 -11.31
CA HIS A 151 23.73 18.80 -10.20
C HIS A 151 23.73 17.90 -8.97
N ARG A 152 23.76 18.54 -7.80
CA ARG A 152 23.63 17.84 -6.51
C ARG A 152 22.15 17.50 -6.24
N VAL A 153 21.72 16.35 -6.73
CA VAL A 153 20.38 15.80 -6.49
C VAL A 153 20.40 14.84 -5.29
N ILE A 154 19.59 15.12 -4.28
CA ILE A 154 19.49 14.34 -3.04
C ILE A 154 18.15 13.60 -3.02
N SER A 155 18.18 12.29 -2.82
CA SER A 155 16.99 11.44 -2.73
C SER A 155 17.28 10.31 -1.74
N PRO A 156 16.27 9.76 -1.03
CA PRO A 156 16.45 8.57 -0.22
C PRO A 156 17.03 7.44 -1.07
N GLU A 157 18.10 6.83 -0.57
CA GLU A 157 18.67 5.61 -1.14
C GLU A 157 17.80 4.42 -0.72
N ARG A 158 17.67 3.43 -1.61
CA ARG A 158 17.10 2.13 -1.22
C ARG A 158 18.09 1.43 -0.30
N PRO A 159 17.77 1.15 0.98
CA PRO A 159 18.65 0.35 1.83
C PRO A 159 18.82 -1.03 1.21
N ALA A 160 20.03 -1.57 1.22
CA ALA A 160 20.31 -2.92 0.69
C ALA A 160 19.56 -4.02 1.46
N ASP A 161 19.20 -3.74 2.72
CA ASP A 161 18.69 -4.72 3.69
C ASP A 161 17.17 -4.63 3.91
N GLU A 162 16.46 -3.67 3.29
CA GLU A 162 15.00 -3.54 3.39
C GLU A 162 14.28 -3.96 2.09
N GLU A 163 13.29 -4.84 2.22
CA GLU A 163 12.51 -5.39 1.11
C GLU A 163 11.67 -4.33 0.39
N SER A 164 11.35 -3.22 1.08
CA SER A 164 10.62 -2.07 0.54
C SER A 164 11.31 -0.75 0.90
N ALA A 165 11.81 -0.04 -0.12
CA ALA A 165 12.33 1.32 0.06
C ALA A 165 11.19 2.25 0.50
N ARG A 166 11.37 2.94 1.64
CA ARG A 166 10.46 4.00 2.07
C ARG A 166 10.84 5.30 1.36
N PHE A 167 9.88 5.85 0.61
CA PHE A 167 10.00 7.14 -0.07
C PHE A 167 9.02 8.11 0.58
N ASP A 168 9.34 8.55 1.80
CA ASP A 168 8.55 9.48 2.61
C ASP A 168 9.39 10.68 3.08
N SER A 169 8.76 11.58 3.85
CA SER A 169 9.39 12.81 4.31
C SER A 169 10.52 12.54 5.31
N GLU A 170 10.35 11.49 6.10
CA GLU A 170 11.24 11.00 7.12
C GLU A 170 12.54 10.45 6.49
N SER A 171 12.40 9.60 5.47
CA SER A 171 13.53 9.05 4.72
C SER A 171 14.29 10.14 3.96
N LEU A 172 13.58 11.16 3.45
CA LEU A 172 14.21 12.31 2.82
C LEU A 172 15.02 13.15 3.82
N TYR A 173 14.48 13.39 5.02
CA TYR A 173 15.19 14.11 6.06
C TYR A 173 16.48 13.39 6.48
N ALA A 174 16.42 12.08 6.67
CA ALA A 174 17.62 11.27 6.95
C ALA A 174 18.67 11.34 5.82
N ALA A 175 18.23 11.33 4.56
CA ALA A 175 19.13 11.50 3.41
C ALA A 175 19.77 12.90 3.37
N LEU A 176 19.02 13.94 3.74
CA LEU A 176 19.53 15.31 3.87
C LEU A 176 20.60 15.40 4.97
N GLU A 177 20.34 14.86 6.16
CA GLU A 177 21.31 14.83 7.27
C GLU A 177 22.59 14.09 6.88
N LYS A 178 22.46 12.90 6.27
CA LYS A 178 23.61 12.11 5.80
C LYS A 178 24.45 12.86 4.77
N THR A 179 23.81 13.59 3.86
CA THR A 179 24.48 14.20 2.70
C THR A 179 25.05 15.58 3.01
N LEU A 180 24.38 16.36 3.86
CA LEU A 180 24.71 17.76 4.15
C LEU A 180 25.31 17.96 5.54
N GLY A 181 25.10 17.03 6.48
CA GLY A 181 25.56 17.08 7.86
C GLY A 181 24.48 17.55 8.84
N GLU A 182 24.64 17.19 10.12
CA GLU A 182 23.82 17.69 11.23
C GLU A 182 24.03 19.21 11.35
N ASN A 183 22.94 19.99 11.41
CA ASN A 183 22.93 21.47 11.43
C ASN A 183 23.36 22.19 10.13
N ALA A 184 23.42 21.50 9.00
CA ALA A 184 23.77 22.13 7.72
C ALA A 184 22.87 23.30 7.30
N PHE A 185 21.69 23.42 7.92
CA PHE A 185 20.65 24.39 7.59
C PHE A 185 20.42 25.45 8.67
N ALA A 186 21.21 25.48 9.75
CA ALA A 186 21.11 26.54 10.76
C ALA A 186 21.30 27.92 10.11
N ASP A 187 20.34 28.83 10.33
CA ASP A 187 20.28 30.18 9.77
C ASP A 187 20.24 30.24 8.23
N LYS A 188 19.88 29.13 7.57
CA LYS A 188 19.74 29.05 6.11
C LYS A 188 18.29 28.94 5.69
N ARG A 189 18.01 29.46 4.50
CA ARG A 189 16.68 29.36 3.88
C ARG A 189 16.52 28.08 3.08
N VAL A 190 15.40 27.39 3.26
CA VAL A 190 15.03 26.19 2.51
C VAL A 190 13.68 26.40 1.85
N LEU A 191 13.62 26.22 0.53
CA LEU A 191 12.36 26.27 -0.22
C LEU A 191 11.77 24.87 -0.34
N ILE A 192 10.51 24.70 0.05
CA ILE A 192 9.75 23.47 -0.16
C ILE A 192 8.65 23.73 -1.17
N VAL A 193 8.73 23.08 -2.33
CA VAL A 193 7.72 23.17 -3.39
C VAL A 193 6.82 21.94 -3.34
N ARG A 194 5.51 22.20 -3.16
CA ARG A 194 4.49 21.18 -2.86
C ARG A 194 3.16 21.41 -3.55
N GLY A 195 2.21 20.51 -3.32
CA GLY A 195 0.80 20.78 -3.63
C GLY A 195 0.16 21.70 -2.59
N ASP A 196 -1.05 22.19 -2.84
CA ASP A 196 -1.84 22.89 -1.84
C ASP A 196 -2.25 21.93 -0.70
N GLY A 197 -1.75 22.18 0.50
CA GLY A 197 -1.88 21.24 1.61
C GLY A 197 -0.82 20.12 1.60
N GLY A 198 -0.97 19.14 2.50
CA GLY A 198 0.04 18.09 2.75
C GLY A 198 0.58 18.09 4.18
N ARG A 199 1.52 17.18 4.47
CA ARG A 199 2.12 16.99 5.79
C ARG A 199 3.15 18.08 6.08
N GLU A 200 3.02 18.79 7.20
CA GLU A 200 3.97 19.85 7.62
C GLU A 200 5.27 19.31 8.24
N TRP A 201 5.32 18.02 8.56
CA TRP A 201 6.42 17.39 9.29
C TRP A 201 7.82 17.74 8.77
N LEU A 202 8.06 17.67 7.45
CA LEU A 202 9.39 17.99 6.90
C LEU A 202 9.76 19.46 7.13
N ALA A 203 8.78 20.36 6.96
CA ALA A 203 8.98 21.78 7.19
C ALA A 203 9.24 22.06 8.67
N GLU A 204 8.50 21.42 9.58
CA GLU A 204 8.70 21.50 11.02
C GLU A 204 10.08 20.99 11.44
N ARG A 205 10.49 19.81 10.97
CA ARG A 205 11.82 19.24 11.26
C ARG A 205 12.97 20.10 10.77
N LEU A 206 12.85 20.68 9.58
CA LEU A 206 13.86 21.61 9.05
C LEU A 206 13.91 22.90 9.89
N ARG A 207 12.77 23.44 10.34
CA ARG A 207 12.72 24.59 11.26
C ARG A 207 13.33 24.27 12.62
N GLU A 208 13.06 23.08 13.16
CA GLU A 208 13.66 22.60 14.41
C GLU A 208 15.18 22.45 14.29
N ALA A 209 15.69 22.11 13.10
CA ALA A 209 17.12 22.10 12.78
C ALA A 209 17.70 23.51 12.50
N GLY A 210 16.93 24.58 12.76
CA GLY A 210 17.37 25.98 12.65
C GLY A 210 17.22 26.61 11.25
N ALA A 211 16.51 25.96 10.32
CA ALA A 211 16.29 26.50 8.98
C ALA A 211 15.10 27.47 8.91
N GLU A 212 15.23 28.52 8.11
CA GLU A 212 14.09 29.32 7.65
C GLU A 212 13.39 28.60 6.49
N VAL A 213 12.24 27.98 6.75
CA VAL A 213 11.52 27.19 5.74
C VAL A 213 10.39 27.98 5.09
N GLU A 214 10.53 28.22 3.79
CA GLU A 214 9.49 28.78 2.92
C GLU A 214 8.81 27.65 2.15
N ALA A 215 7.51 27.44 2.39
CA ALA A 215 6.74 26.40 1.73
C ALA A 215 5.78 27.01 0.71
N VAL A 216 5.90 26.62 -0.55
CA VAL A 216 5.14 27.20 -1.66
C VAL A 216 4.37 26.12 -2.42
N ALA A 217 3.10 26.39 -2.70
CA ALA A 217 2.26 25.52 -3.50
C ALA A 217 2.52 25.75 -5.00
N ALA A 218 2.80 24.68 -5.74
CA ALA A 218 2.99 24.70 -7.20
C ALA A 218 1.81 24.11 -7.98
N TYR A 219 0.95 23.36 -7.31
CA TYR A 219 -0.28 22.83 -7.89
C TYR A 219 -1.34 22.69 -6.83
N ARG A 220 -2.59 22.57 -7.26
CA ARG A 220 -3.69 22.14 -6.41
C ARG A 220 -4.24 20.79 -6.81
N ARG A 221 -4.76 20.05 -5.84
CA ARG A 221 -5.54 18.83 -6.09
C ARG A 221 -7.01 19.19 -6.10
N ALA A 222 -7.69 18.82 -7.18
CA ALA A 222 -9.13 18.96 -7.29
C ALA A 222 -9.76 17.62 -7.64
N MET A 223 -11.01 17.42 -7.25
CA MET A 223 -11.83 16.34 -7.78
C MET A 223 -12.40 16.82 -9.13
N PRO A 224 -11.97 16.24 -10.26
CA PRO A 224 -12.49 16.66 -11.57
C PRO A 224 -13.91 16.11 -11.77
N GLU A 225 -14.73 16.89 -12.46
CA GLU A 225 -16.08 16.47 -12.86
C GLU A 225 -16.00 15.69 -14.18
N PRO A 226 -16.34 14.39 -14.22
CA PRO A 226 -16.32 13.61 -15.45
C PRO A 226 -17.37 14.11 -16.45
N PRO A 227 -17.06 14.19 -17.76
CA PRO A 227 -18.05 14.53 -18.77
C PRO A 227 -19.24 13.56 -18.77
N ILE A 228 -20.42 14.04 -19.18
CA ILE A 228 -21.67 13.25 -19.22
C ILE A 228 -21.49 11.91 -19.97
N GLY A 229 -20.78 11.89 -21.11
CA GLY A 229 -20.55 10.66 -21.88
C GLY A 229 -19.68 9.61 -21.16
N VAL A 230 -18.84 10.04 -20.22
CA VAL A 230 -18.08 9.12 -19.35
C VAL A 230 -19.02 8.47 -18.34
N TRP A 231 -19.91 9.25 -17.73
CA TRP A 231 -20.96 8.72 -16.84
C TRP A 231 -21.90 7.75 -17.55
N GLU A 232 -22.32 8.03 -18.80
CA GLU A 232 -23.11 7.09 -19.62
C GLU A 232 -22.44 5.72 -19.74
N THR A 233 -21.11 5.71 -19.92
CA THR A 233 -20.34 4.46 -19.96
C THR A 233 -20.32 3.79 -18.59
N VAL A 234 -20.12 4.55 -17.50
CA VAL A 234 -20.16 4.00 -16.12
C VAL A 234 -21.51 3.37 -15.80
N HIS A 235 -22.63 4.01 -16.15
CA HIS A 235 -23.97 3.44 -15.99
C HIS A 235 -24.11 2.11 -16.74
N ALA A 236 -23.60 2.01 -17.97
CA ALA A 236 -23.61 0.76 -18.73
C ALA A 236 -22.72 -0.33 -18.09
N LEU A 237 -21.57 0.05 -17.51
CA LEU A 237 -20.70 -0.89 -16.78
C LEU A 237 -21.39 -1.44 -15.54
N LEU A 238 -21.99 -0.57 -14.73
CA LEU A 238 -22.74 -0.96 -13.53
C LEU A 238 -24.04 -1.72 -13.86
N GLY A 239 -24.56 -1.56 -15.08
CA GLY A 239 -25.70 -2.34 -15.61
C GLY A 239 -25.38 -3.80 -15.96
N GLY A 240 -24.14 -4.27 -15.74
CA GLY A 240 -23.76 -5.68 -15.86
C GLY A 240 -22.68 -6.00 -16.90
N LEU A 241 -22.07 -4.99 -17.55
CA LEU A 241 -20.91 -5.26 -18.42
C LEU A 241 -19.67 -5.59 -17.57
N PRO A 242 -18.79 -6.50 -18.03
CA PRO A 242 -17.63 -6.91 -17.26
C PRO A 242 -16.60 -5.79 -17.13
N HIS A 243 -16.23 -5.44 -15.89
CA HIS A 243 -15.31 -4.34 -15.62
C HIS A 243 -14.53 -4.48 -14.31
N ALA A 244 -13.45 -3.70 -14.19
CA ALA A 244 -12.73 -3.49 -12.95
C ALA A 244 -12.27 -2.04 -12.78
N TRP A 245 -12.27 -1.55 -11.55
CA TRP A 245 -11.83 -0.22 -11.15
C TRP A 245 -10.40 -0.27 -10.60
N LEU A 246 -9.46 0.39 -11.27
CA LEU A 246 -8.12 0.59 -10.75
C LEU A 246 -8.08 1.86 -9.92
N VAL A 247 -7.88 1.74 -8.61
CA VAL A 247 -7.73 2.88 -7.70
C VAL A 247 -6.35 2.91 -7.06
N THR A 248 -5.63 4.01 -7.27
CA THR A 248 -4.19 4.10 -6.96
C THR A 248 -3.86 4.97 -5.75
N SER A 249 -4.87 5.53 -5.08
CA SER A 249 -4.69 6.29 -3.83
C SER A 249 -5.93 6.23 -2.94
N SER A 250 -5.74 6.33 -1.63
CA SER A 250 -6.85 6.43 -0.67
C SER A 250 -7.69 7.70 -0.88
N GLU A 251 -7.08 8.77 -1.41
CA GLU A 251 -7.78 10.00 -1.81
C GLU A 251 -8.72 9.72 -2.98
N GLY A 252 -8.23 9.00 -4.00
CA GLY A 252 -9.07 8.55 -5.12
C GLY A 252 -10.27 7.73 -4.64
N VAL A 253 -10.09 6.77 -3.72
CA VAL A 253 -11.24 5.98 -3.21
C VAL A 253 -12.32 6.86 -2.58
N ARG A 254 -11.93 7.90 -1.82
CA ARG A 254 -12.90 8.84 -1.22
C ARG A 254 -13.63 9.67 -2.28
N ASN A 255 -12.88 10.20 -3.24
CA ASN A 255 -13.45 10.97 -4.35
C ASN A 255 -14.38 10.09 -5.20
N LEU A 256 -14.10 8.80 -5.36
CA LEU A 256 -15.00 7.85 -6.02
C LEU A 256 -16.32 7.72 -5.28
N ASP A 257 -16.31 7.51 -3.96
CA ASP A 257 -17.55 7.39 -3.17
C ASP A 257 -18.35 8.70 -3.18
N GLU A 258 -17.68 9.86 -3.18
CA GLU A 258 -18.32 11.16 -3.26
C GLU A 258 -19.01 11.38 -4.62
N LEU A 259 -18.28 11.24 -5.72
CA LEU A 259 -18.84 11.32 -7.08
C LEU A 259 -19.94 10.28 -7.30
N ALA A 260 -19.76 9.06 -6.80
CA ALA A 260 -20.76 8.02 -6.92
C ALA A 260 -22.07 8.41 -6.22
N ARG A 261 -22.03 9.03 -5.04
CA ARG A 261 -23.23 9.48 -4.33
C ARG A 261 -23.96 10.62 -5.04
N GLU A 262 -23.22 11.45 -5.78
CA GLU A 262 -23.77 12.58 -6.51
C GLU A 262 -24.44 12.13 -7.84
N HIS A 263 -23.83 11.18 -8.54
CA HIS A 263 -24.23 10.83 -9.91
C HIS A 263 -24.91 9.47 -10.08
N LEU A 264 -24.79 8.55 -9.12
CA LEU A 264 -25.37 7.20 -9.23
C LEU A 264 -26.66 7.04 -8.41
N THR A 265 -27.55 6.20 -8.91
CA THR A 265 -28.73 5.77 -8.16
C THR A 265 -28.35 4.86 -6.98
N ALA A 266 -29.26 4.67 -6.02
CA ALA A 266 -29.02 3.78 -4.88
C ALA A 266 -28.72 2.33 -5.30
N GLY A 267 -29.29 1.84 -6.40
CA GLY A 267 -29.01 0.51 -6.94
C GLY A 267 -27.61 0.43 -7.55
N GLU A 268 -27.23 1.41 -8.37
CA GLU A 268 -25.90 1.47 -8.98
C GLU A 268 -24.78 1.67 -7.95
N LEU A 269 -25.05 2.36 -6.84
CA LEU A 269 -24.13 2.45 -5.71
C LEU A 269 -23.84 1.07 -5.08
N VAL A 270 -24.84 0.20 -5.01
CA VAL A 270 -24.66 -1.18 -4.55
C VAL A 270 -23.83 -1.97 -5.56
N GLU A 271 -24.14 -1.86 -6.85
CA GLU A 271 -23.36 -2.52 -7.91
C GLU A 271 -21.89 -2.04 -7.93
N LEU A 272 -21.64 -0.74 -7.75
CA LEU A 272 -20.29 -0.19 -7.67
C LEU A 272 -19.50 -0.77 -6.48
N ARG A 273 -20.16 -0.95 -5.33
CA ARG A 273 -19.53 -1.55 -4.14
C ARG A 273 -19.18 -3.03 -4.34
N HIS A 274 -19.94 -3.72 -5.20
CA HIS A 274 -19.71 -5.09 -5.62
C HIS A 274 -18.82 -5.22 -6.88
N ALA A 275 -18.38 -4.10 -7.47
CA ALA A 275 -17.49 -4.11 -8.62
C ALA A 275 -16.07 -4.56 -8.21
N LEU A 276 -15.33 -5.15 -9.16
CA LEU A 276 -13.94 -5.53 -8.95
C LEU A 276 -13.08 -4.28 -8.78
N LEU A 277 -12.46 -4.10 -7.61
CA LEU A 277 -11.55 -3.00 -7.33
C LEU A 277 -10.11 -3.51 -7.20
N VAL A 278 -9.19 -2.94 -7.98
CA VAL A 278 -7.75 -3.26 -7.92
C VAL A 278 -7.02 -2.09 -7.26
N ALA A 279 -6.24 -2.38 -6.23
CA ALA A 279 -5.46 -1.41 -5.47
C ALA A 279 -3.97 -1.81 -5.42
N PRO A 280 -3.00 -0.92 -5.71
CA PRO A 280 -1.58 -1.26 -5.63
C PRO A 280 -1.06 -1.47 -4.19
N HIS A 281 -1.79 -1.02 -3.18
CA HIS A 281 -1.32 -1.01 -1.79
C HIS A 281 -2.44 -1.35 -0.79
N ALA A 282 -2.11 -2.08 0.29
CA ALA A 282 -3.06 -2.55 1.30
C ALA A 282 -3.89 -1.41 1.94
N ARG A 283 -3.24 -0.30 2.33
CA ARG A 283 -3.90 0.91 2.85
C ARG A 283 -5.02 1.46 1.95
N ILE A 284 -4.86 1.39 0.62
CA ILE A 284 -5.89 1.84 -0.32
C ILE A 284 -7.08 0.87 -0.26
N GLY A 285 -6.81 -0.44 -0.25
CA GLY A 285 -7.83 -1.47 -0.07
C GLY A 285 -8.56 -1.37 1.27
N GLU A 286 -7.88 -1.05 2.37
CA GLU A 286 -8.51 -0.78 3.67
C GLU A 286 -9.44 0.43 3.61
N THR A 287 -9.02 1.50 2.93
CA THR A 287 -9.88 2.68 2.72
C THR A 287 -11.14 2.30 1.95
N ALA A 288 -11.01 1.49 0.89
CA ALA A 288 -12.13 1.00 0.09
C ALA A 288 -13.08 0.11 0.92
N ARG A 289 -12.55 -0.82 1.71
CA ARG A 289 -13.38 -1.63 2.63
C ARG A 289 -14.15 -0.77 3.62
N GLY A 290 -13.50 0.26 4.17
CA GLY A 290 -14.13 1.21 5.09
C GLY A 290 -15.32 1.98 4.49
N LEU A 291 -15.34 2.15 3.15
CA LEU A 291 -16.44 2.79 2.42
C LEU A 291 -17.45 1.79 1.85
N GLY A 292 -17.25 0.49 2.09
CA GLY A 292 -18.21 -0.57 1.75
C GLY A 292 -17.94 -1.32 0.45
N PHE A 293 -16.78 -1.14 -0.18
CA PHE A 293 -16.34 -2.00 -1.29
C PHE A 293 -15.93 -3.38 -0.75
N ASP A 294 -16.41 -4.46 -1.38
CA ASP A 294 -16.19 -5.83 -0.88
C ASP A 294 -15.25 -6.68 -1.74
N ARG A 295 -15.16 -6.42 -3.05
CA ARG A 295 -14.31 -7.18 -4.00
C ARG A 295 -13.02 -6.43 -4.33
N ILE A 296 -12.06 -6.48 -3.41
CA ILE A 296 -10.79 -5.75 -3.54
C ILE A 296 -9.62 -6.70 -3.72
N THR A 297 -8.84 -6.49 -4.79
CA THR A 297 -7.59 -7.20 -5.07
C THR A 297 -6.40 -6.26 -4.90
N VAL A 298 -5.43 -6.65 -4.07
CA VAL A 298 -4.17 -5.90 -3.91
C VAL A 298 -3.14 -6.44 -4.90
N SER A 299 -2.77 -5.63 -5.89
CA SER A 299 -1.83 -6.04 -6.96
C SER A 299 -0.36 -5.90 -6.57
N GLY A 300 -0.05 -5.02 -5.63
CA GLY A 300 1.32 -4.59 -5.35
C GLY A 300 1.76 -3.41 -6.23
N ALA A 301 2.90 -2.81 -5.88
CA ALA A 301 3.41 -1.63 -6.59
C ALA A 301 4.03 -1.98 -7.96
N GLY A 302 3.84 -1.09 -8.94
CA GLY A 302 4.36 -1.22 -10.31
C GLY A 302 3.25 -1.47 -11.33
N ASP A 303 3.40 -0.92 -12.53
CA ASP A 303 2.39 -1.04 -13.60
C ASP A 303 2.31 -2.48 -14.12
N GLU A 304 3.43 -3.21 -14.10
CA GLU A 304 3.51 -4.61 -14.55
C GLU A 304 2.60 -5.52 -13.71
N ARG A 305 2.67 -5.41 -12.38
CA ARG A 305 1.83 -6.20 -11.46
C ARG A 305 0.36 -5.82 -11.57
N ILE A 306 0.07 -4.53 -11.77
CA ILE A 306 -1.28 -4.04 -12.00
C ILE A 306 -1.87 -4.66 -13.26
N VAL A 307 -1.11 -4.66 -14.37
CA VAL A 307 -1.53 -5.27 -15.64
C VAL A 307 -1.76 -6.77 -15.48
N GLU A 308 -0.84 -7.50 -14.86
CA GLU A 308 -0.98 -8.95 -14.63
C GLU A 308 -2.24 -9.28 -13.81
N THR A 309 -2.48 -8.52 -12.74
CA THR A 309 -3.67 -8.68 -11.89
C THR A 309 -4.96 -8.45 -12.69
N LEU A 310 -5.00 -7.38 -13.49
CA LEU A 310 -6.17 -7.05 -14.30
C LEU A 310 -6.43 -8.10 -15.39
N LEU A 311 -5.38 -8.65 -16.00
CA LEU A 311 -5.51 -9.74 -16.96
C LEU A 311 -6.05 -11.02 -16.32
N GLY A 312 -5.59 -11.36 -15.11
CA GLY A 312 -6.11 -12.51 -14.36
C GLY A 312 -7.59 -12.38 -14.02
N LEU A 313 -8.03 -11.17 -13.64
CA LEU A 313 -9.44 -10.86 -13.39
C LEU A 313 -10.29 -10.96 -14.67
N ALA A 314 -9.77 -10.43 -15.78
CA ALA A 314 -10.45 -10.53 -17.07
C ALA A 314 -10.62 -11.99 -17.51
N ALA A 315 -9.58 -12.81 -17.43
CA ALA A 315 -9.65 -14.24 -17.77
C ALA A 315 -10.65 -15.02 -16.89
N SER A 316 -10.73 -14.67 -15.60
CA SER A 316 -11.66 -15.29 -14.65
C SER A 316 -13.11 -14.94 -14.97
N SER A 317 -13.38 -13.73 -15.44
CA SER A 317 -14.73 -13.27 -15.80
C SER A 317 -15.31 -13.99 -17.03
N VAL A 318 -14.47 -14.36 -18.00
CA VAL A 318 -14.87 -15.11 -19.20
C VAL A 318 -15.19 -16.57 -18.84
N SER A 319 -14.48 -17.14 -17.86
CA SER A 319 -14.65 -18.53 -17.42
C SER A 319 -15.95 -18.76 -16.63
N SER A 320 -16.45 -17.75 -15.90
CA SER A 320 -17.72 -17.84 -15.16
C SER A 320 -18.96 -17.81 -16.06
N VAL A 321 -18.88 -17.19 -17.24
CA VAL A 321 -19.99 -17.15 -18.21
C VAL A 321 -20.13 -18.50 -18.93
N ALA A 322 -19.02 -19.19 -19.20
CA ALA A 322 -19.04 -20.50 -19.85
C ALA A 322 -19.65 -21.63 -18.99
N HIS A 323 -19.66 -21.50 -17.66
CA HIS A 323 -20.24 -22.48 -16.74
C HIS A 323 -21.73 -22.28 -16.43
N SER A 324 -22.36 -21.18 -16.87
CA SER A 324 -23.79 -20.92 -16.64
C SER A 324 -24.70 -21.32 -17.81
N ALA A 325 -24.13 -21.83 -18.92
CA ALA A 325 -24.84 -22.22 -20.13
C ALA A 325 -24.97 -23.76 -20.27
N ALA A 326 -25.49 -24.44 -19.24
CA ALA A 326 -25.92 -25.83 -19.34
C ALA A 326 -27.31 -25.99 -18.71
N PRO A 327 -28.34 -26.47 -19.44
CA PRO A 327 -29.67 -26.65 -18.87
C PRO A 327 -29.69 -27.87 -17.93
N HIS A 328 -30.38 -27.72 -16.80
CA HIS A 328 -30.69 -28.81 -15.88
C HIS A 328 -31.60 -29.87 -16.51
N GLY A 329 -31.27 -31.15 -16.28
CA GLY A 329 -32.23 -32.24 -16.31
C GLY A 329 -31.64 -33.63 -16.59
N ALA A 330 -31.28 -34.37 -15.54
CA ALA A 330 -31.60 -35.79 -15.32
C ALA A 330 -30.64 -36.44 -14.30
N GLN A 331 -31.20 -36.97 -13.22
CA GLN A 331 -30.55 -37.83 -12.25
C GLN A 331 -30.20 -39.20 -12.86
N ALA A 332 -29.01 -39.75 -12.57
CA ALA A 332 -28.82 -41.18 -12.37
C ALA A 332 -27.46 -41.49 -11.69
N ALA A 333 -27.56 -42.06 -10.49
CA ALA A 333 -26.73 -43.08 -9.84
C ALA A 333 -25.19 -43.12 -10.06
N GLN A 334 -24.47 -43.08 -8.93
CA GLN A 334 -23.11 -43.64 -8.80
C GLN A 334 -23.09 -45.15 -9.10
N PRO A 335 -21.93 -45.72 -9.51
CA PRO A 335 -21.16 -46.44 -8.48
C PRO A 335 -19.62 -46.33 -8.57
N VAL A 336 -19.05 -46.82 -7.48
CA VAL A 336 -17.67 -47.01 -7.02
C VAL A 336 -16.68 -47.79 -7.92
N GLN A 337 -15.38 -47.42 -7.77
CA GLN A 337 -14.13 -48.21 -7.71
C GLN A 337 -13.68 -49.10 -8.89
N ASN A 338 -12.48 -48.83 -9.45
CA ASN A 338 -11.25 -49.67 -9.37
C ASN A 338 -10.22 -49.43 -10.50
N THR A 339 -8.94 -49.40 -10.11
CA THR A 339 -7.68 -49.69 -10.86
C THR A 339 -7.84 -50.97 -11.74
N PRO A 340 -7.16 -51.20 -12.91
CA PRO A 340 -5.70 -51.41 -12.97
C PRO A 340 -4.92 -51.21 -14.31
N ALA A 341 -3.57 -51.27 -14.19
CA ALA A 341 -2.54 -51.89 -15.05
C ALA A 341 -2.23 -51.40 -16.51
N SER A 342 -0.91 -51.32 -16.77
CA SER A 342 -0.18 -51.19 -18.07
C SER A 342 -0.24 -52.47 -18.95
N PRO A 343 0.54 -52.64 -20.06
CA PRO A 343 0.85 -51.86 -21.29
C PRO A 343 0.46 -52.69 -22.57
N PRO A 344 0.88 -52.45 -23.86
CA PRO A 344 2.27 -52.61 -24.38
C PRO A 344 2.72 -51.78 -25.63
N ALA A 345 4.05 -51.74 -25.81
CA ALA A 345 4.90 -51.86 -27.03
C ALA A 345 4.63 -51.12 -28.38
N GLN A 346 5.60 -50.27 -28.76
CA GLN A 346 6.43 -50.19 -30.01
C GLN A 346 5.83 -50.52 -31.41
N PRO A 347 6.23 -49.85 -32.54
CA PRO A 347 7.64 -49.85 -33.01
C PRO A 347 8.18 -48.64 -33.83
N ARG A 348 9.51 -48.43 -33.68
CA ARG A 348 10.58 -48.36 -34.71
C ARG A 348 10.30 -47.65 -36.05
N MET A 349 11.07 -46.60 -36.39
CA MET A 349 12.10 -46.62 -37.46
C MET A 349 12.85 -45.28 -37.60
N THR A 350 14.19 -45.41 -37.56
CA THR A 350 15.26 -44.79 -38.38
C THR A 350 15.10 -43.37 -38.93
N ASP A 351 16.12 -42.53 -38.69
CA ASP A 351 17.04 -42.16 -39.77
C ASP A 351 18.42 -41.73 -39.27
N SER A 352 19.41 -42.09 -40.07
CA SER A 352 20.86 -41.86 -39.95
C SER A 352 21.24 -40.43 -40.37
N ASN A 353 22.27 -39.83 -39.76
CA ASN A 353 23.63 -39.76 -40.34
C ASN A 353 24.53 -38.74 -39.63
N ASP A 354 25.69 -39.26 -39.22
CA ASP A 354 27.06 -38.82 -39.55
C ASP A 354 27.61 -37.40 -39.23
N SER A 355 28.89 -37.47 -38.82
CA SER A 355 29.98 -36.50 -38.99
C SER A 355 30.31 -35.53 -37.84
N SER A 356 31.20 -36.06 -36.98
CA SER A 356 32.47 -35.48 -36.51
C SER A 356 32.82 -34.03 -36.88
N GLN A 357 33.25 -33.22 -35.90
CA GLN A 357 34.68 -32.92 -35.67
C GLN A 357 34.91 -31.97 -34.46
N VAL A 358 35.75 -32.46 -33.54
CA VAL A 358 36.99 -31.83 -33.00
C VAL A 358 36.93 -30.42 -32.41
N SER A 359 37.22 -30.33 -31.09
CA SER A 359 38.42 -29.67 -30.54
C SER A 359 38.34 -29.51 -29.02
N ARG A 360 39.33 -30.04 -28.27
CA ARG A 360 40.02 -29.32 -27.18
C ARG A 360 41.18 -30.12 -26.56
N ARG A 361 42.38 -29.68 -26.93
CA ARG A 361 43.46 -29.13 -26.08
C ARG A 361 43.35 -29.27 -24.55
N GLY A 362 44.48 -29.64 -23.92
CA GLY A 362 44.81 -29.37 -22.51
C GLY A 362 45.08 -30.65 -21.71
N ALA A 363 46.32 -30.96 -21.31
CA ALA A 363 47.00 -30.43 -20.10
C ALA A 363 46.28 -30.85 -18.81
N ALA A 364 46.87 -31.40 -17.75
CA ALA A 364 48.26 -31.60 -17.33
C ALA A 364 48.26 -32.50 -16.07
N SER A 365 49.48 -32.81 -15.58
CA SER A 365 49.87 -32.92 -14.15
C SER A 365 49.40 -34.13 -13.33
N GLN A 366 50.18 -34.72 -12.41
CA GLN A 366 51.49 -34.39 -11.84
C GLN A 366 51.99 -35.55 -10.95
N GLY A 367 53.31 -35.57 -10.75
CA GLY A 367 53.99 -35.90 -9.49
C GLY A 367 54.27 -37.37 -9.19
N SER A 368 55.41 -37.79 -8.64
CA SER A 368 56.62 -37.08 -8.18
C SER A 368 57.69 -38.12 -7.87
N SER A 369 58.98 -37.80 -8.06
CA SER A 369 60.10 -38.11 -7.15
C SER A 369 61.42 -37.55 -7.69
N ALA A 370 62.15 -36.89 -6.80
CA ALA A 370 63.30 -36.01 -7.02
C ALA A 370 64.63 -36.72 -7.34
N SER A 371 65.53 -36.05 -8.07
CA SER A 371 66.72 -35.41 -7.47
C SER A 371 67.52 -34.62 -8.52
N GLN A 372 67.95 -33.41 -8.14
CA GLN A 372 68.73 -32.48 -8.94
C GLN A 372 70.24 -32.62 -8.67
N GLY A 373 71.03 -32.53 -9.74
CA GLY A 373 72.11 -31.54 -9.92
C GLY A 373 73.43 -31.69 -9.18
N ASN A 374 74.53 -31.89 -9.94
CA ASN A 374 75.59 -30.87 -10.05
C ASN A 374 76.55 -31.11 -11.24
N SER A 375 77.17 -30.01 -11.70
CA SER A 375 77.92 -29.78 -12.96
C SER A 375 79.46 -30.06 -12.88
N PRO A 376 80.26 -29.89 -13.97
CA PRO A 376 81.56 -30.56 -14.26
C PRO A 376 82.80 -29.71 -13.87
N PRO A 377 84.08 -30.06 -14.21
CA PRO A 377 84.68 -29.77 -15.54
C PRO A 377 85.84 -30.71 -16.01
N ALA A 378 86.51 -30.28 -17.09
CA ALA A 378 87.46 -30.93 -18.01
C ALA A 378 88.88 -31.32 -17.50
N ALA A 379 89.54 -32.24 -18.24
CA ALA A 379 90.79 -32.02 -19.02
C ALA A 379 91.86 -33.15 -18.96
N SER A 380 92.36 -33.50 -20.17
CA SER A 380 93.74 -33.92 -20.53
C SER A 380 94.32 -35.27 -20.09
N ALA A 381 94.60 -36.16 -21.06
CA ALA A 381 95.95 -36.62 -21.45
C ALA A 381 95.93 -37.78 -22.48
N ARG A 382 96.79 -37.67 -23.50
CA ARG A 382 97.25 -38.70 -24.48
C ARG A 382 98.66 -39.18 -24.02
N PRO A 383 99.44 -40.04 -24.73
CA PRO A 383 99.18 -41.14 -25.69
C PRO A 383 100.02 -42.44 -25.38
N ALA A 384 99.89 -43.48 -26.21
CA ALA A 384 100.98 -44.15 -26.98
C ALA A 384 100.97 -45.71 -27.04
N SER A 385 101.27 -46.21 -28.25
CA SER A 385 101.85 -47.52 -28.63
C SER A 385 101.00 -48.79 -28.45
N ALA A 386 101.04 -49.84 -29.28
CA ALA A 386 102.04 -50.29 -30.26
C ALA A 386 101.42 -51.16 -31.39
N SER A 387 102.28 -51.38 -32.39
CA SER A 387 102.16 -51.86 -33.76
C SER A 387 101.79 -53.35 -34.02
N PRO A 388 101.60 -53.75 -35.30
CA PRO A 388 101.13 -55.05 -35.76
C PRO A 388 102.27 -55.99 -36.19
N SER A 389 101.96 -57.26 -36.49
CA SER A 389 102.89 -58.20 -37.12
C SER A 389 102.36 -58.69 -38.47
N SER A 390 103.10 -58.35 -39.52
CA SER A 390 103.08 -58.98 -40.84
C SER A 390 104.12 -60.11 -40.86
N SER A 391 103.93 -61.09 -41.75
CA SER A 391 105.05 -61.88 -42.26
C SER A 391 104.73 -62.46 -43.64
N SER A 392 105.56 -62.03 -44.58
CA SER A 392 105.71 -62.40 -45.98
C SER A 392 106.60 -63.62 -46.20
N ALA A 393 106.43 -64.32 -47.32
CA ALA A 393 107.52 -64.92 -48.11
C ALA A 393 106.95 -65.30 -49.51
N GLN A 394 107.20 -64.53 -50.57
CA GLN A 394 108.37 -64.53 -51.48
C GLN A 394 108.31 -65.56 -52.62
N TYR A 395 108.25 -64.99 -53.84
CA TYR A 395 108.87 -65.33 -55.13
C TYR A 395 109.06 -66.81 -55.55
N THR A 396 108.71 -67.11 -56.81
CA THR A 396 109.66 -67.49 -57.90
C THR A 396 108.92 -67.48 -59.26
N GLN A 397 109.46 -66.82 -60.29
CA GLN A 397 109.15 -67.08 -61.71
C GLN A 397 110.20 -68.06 -62.26
N PRO A 398 109.89 -68.93 -63.25
CA PRO A 398 110.37 -68.61 -64.61
C PRO A 398 109.58 -69.20 -65.82
N THR A 399 109.66 -68.44 -66.92
CA THR A 399 109.85 -68.81 -68.35
C THR A 399 108.86 -69.62 -69.20
N ARG A 400 108.74 -69.14 -70.45
CA ARG A 400 107.95 -69.55 -71.62
C ARG A 400 108.30 -70.94 -72.20
N ARG A 401 107.28 -71.63 -72.77
CA ARG A 401 107.22 -72.12 -74.17
C ARG A 401 105.84 -72.74 -74.46
N GLY A 402 105.46 -72.75 -75.74
CA GLY A 402 104.08 -72.87 -76.22
C GLY A 402 103.50 -74.28 -76.31
N GLY A 403 102.21 -74.32 -76.65
CA GLY A 403 101.42 -75.52 -76.89
C GLY A 403 99.93 -75.20 -76.80
N ALA A 404 99.26 -75.07 -77.94
CA ALA A 404 97.84 -74.75 -78.03
C ALA A 404 96.98 -75.88 -77.43
N GLY A 405 96.29 -75.59 -76.31
CA GLY A 405 95.37 -76.54 -75.66
C GLY A 405 94.69 -76.09 -74.35
N VAL A 406 94.78 -74.81 -73.96
CA VAL A 406 94.44 -74.31 -72.60
C VAL A 406 93.09 -73.57 -72.49
N ALA A 407 92.37 -73.33 -73.59
CA ALA A 407 91.15 -72.51 -73.57
C ALA A 407 89.93 -73.17 -72.88
N VAL A 408 89.82 -74.51 -72.89
CA VAL A 408 88.61 -75.21 -72.39
C VAL A 408 88.62 -75.36 -70.86
N LEU A 409 89.80 -75.49 -70.24
CA LEU A 409 89.93 -75.72 -68.79
C LEU A 409 89.70 -74.44 -67.96
N TRP A 410 90.07 -73.27 -68.49
CA TRP A 410 89.76 -71.97 -67.88
C TRP A 410 88.27 -71.64 -67.91
N LEU A 411 87.55 -72.09 -68.94
CA LEU A 411 86.11 -71.83 -69.07
C LEU A 411 85.31 -72.55 -67.96
N VAL A 412 85.72 -73.76 -67.56
CA VAL A 412 85.08 -74.51 -66.47
C VAL A 412 85.34 -73.87 -65.11
N VAL A 413 86.57 -73.42 -64.84
CA VAL A 413 86.91 -72.75 -63.56
C VAL A 413 86.15 -71.44 -63.40
N VAL A 414 86.01 -70.65 -64.48
CA VAL A 414 85.21 -69.42 -64.48
C VAL A 414 83.73 -69.73 -64.24
N LEU A 415 83.18 -70.81 -64.81
CA LEU A 415 81.80 -71.23 -64.57
C LEU A 415 81.54 -71.65 -63.12
N VAL A 416 82.47 -72.39 -62.50
CA VAL A 416 82.34 -72.79 -61.08
C VAL A 416 82.47 -71.60 -60.14
N ALA A 417 83.41 -70.67 -60.41
CA ALA A 417 83.54 -69.43 -59.65
C ALA A 417 82.32 -68.52 -59.82
N ALA A 418 81.76 -68.43 -61.02
CA ALA A 418 80.52 -67.71 -61.29
C ALA A 418 79.32 -68.37 -60.58
N GLY A 419 79.24 -69.70 -60.54
CA GLY A 419 78.22 -70.45 -59.82
C GLY A 419 78.31 -70.28 -58.30
N ALA A 420 79.52 -70.32 -57.73
CA ALA A 420 79.74 -70.06 -56.30
C ALA A 420 79.46 -68.60 -55.93
N GLY A 421 79.82 -67.64 -56.79
CA GLY A 421 79.48 -66.23 -56.63
C GLY A 421 77.98 -65.96 -56.72
N ALA A 422 77.30 -66.59 -57.69
CA ALA A 422 75.84 -66.50 -57.82
C ALA A 422 75.12 -67.15 -56.64
N GLY A 423 75.61 -68.30 -56.15
CA GLY A 423 75.11 -68.98 -54.95
C GLY A 423 75.30 -68.16 -53.68
N GLY A 424 76.49 -67.58 -53.48
CA GLY A 424 76.77 -66.68 -52.34
C GLY A 424 75.92 -65.41 -52.37
N TYR A 425 75.72 -64.82 -53.56
CA TYR A 425 74.85 -63.66 -53.74
C TYR A 425 73.37 -63.99 -53.48
N ALA A 426 72.91 -65.16 -53.92
CA ALA A 426 71.55 -65.62 -53.65
C ALA A 426 71.32 -65.90 -52.15
N LEU A 427 72.32 -66.44 -51.45
CA LEU A 427 72.26 -66.69 -50.01
C LEU A 427 72.27 -65.39 -49.21
N ASN A 428 73.12 -64.41 -49.58
CA ASN A 428 73.14 -63.09 -48.96
C ASN A 428 71.78 -62.40 -49.10
N ARG A 429 71.19 -62.42 -50.31
CA ARG A 429 69.84 -61.88 -50.54
C ARG A 429 68.76 -62.58 -49.73
N LYS A 430 68.95 -63.84 -49.33
CA LYS A 430 68.00 -64.56 -48.48
C LYS A 430 68.13 -64.16 -47.01
N LEU A 431 69.36 -63.92 -46.54
CA LEU A 431 69.65 -63.37 -45.21
C LEU A 431 69.10 -61.94 -45.08
N ASP A 432 69.36 -61.07 -46.06
CA ASP A 432 68.84 -59.70 -46.07
C ASP A 432 67.30 -59.67 -46.00
N ARG A 433 66.63 -60.63 -46.66
CA ARG A 433 65.16 -60.77 -46.62
C ARG A 433 64.65 -61.27 -45.26
N LEU A 434 65.39 -62.14 -44.58
CA LEU A 434 65.03 -62.65 -43.25
C LEU A 434 65.20 -61.55 -42.19
N ASP A 435 66.30 -60.80 -42.25
CA ASP A 435 66.52 -59.65 -41.37
C ASP A 435 65.45 -58.58 -41.58
N ALA A 436 65.12 -58.27 -42.84
CA ALA A 436 64.01 -57.37 -43.16
C ALA A 436 62.66 -57.86 -42.60
N ALA A 437 62.38 -59.18 -42.69
CA ALA A 437 61.15 -59.76 -42.17
C ALA A 437 61.08 -59.75 -40.62
N LEU A 438 62.22 -59.94 -39.93
CA LEU A 438 62.30 -59.85 -38.47
C LEU A 438 62.10 -58.42 -37.98
N VAL A 439 62.76 -57.45 -38.61
CA VAL A 439 62.57 -56.01 -38.32
C VAL A 439 61.11 -55.62 -38.53
N GLN A 440 60.48 -56.09 -39.61
CA GLN A 440 59.07 -55.81 -39.87
C GLN A 440 58.14 -56.42 -38.80
N ARG A 441 58.40 -57.65 -38.34
CA ARG A 441 57.63 -58.26 -37.23
C ARG A 441 57.84 -57.54 -35.91
N GLN A 442 59.06 -57.11 -35.62
CA GLN A 442 59.37 -56.35 -34.41
C GLN A 442 58.67 -54.99 -34.41
N GLN A 443 58.72 -54.26 -35.53
CA GLN A 443 57.99 -53.00 -35.69
C GLN A 443 56.47 -53.19 -35.57
N ALA A 444 55.92 -54.27 -36.13
CA ALA A 444 54.50 -54.58 -36.00
C ALA A 444 54.09 -54.85 -34.54
N ALA A 445 54.91 -55.57 -33.78
CA ALA A 445 54.68 -55.83 -32.35
C ALA A 445 54.81 -54.54 -31.51
N GLU A 446 55.80 -53.69 -31.80
CA GLU A 446 55.96 -52.38 -31.16
C GLU A 446 54.76 -51.47 -31.44
N GLN A 447 54.26 -51.44 -32.68
CA GLN A 447 53.06 -50.70 -33.06
C GLN A 447 51.80 -51.22 -32.33
N GLN A 448 51.64 -52.53 -32.20
CA GLN A 448 50.54 -53.11 -31.42
C GLN A 448 50.63 -52.73 -29.94
N SER A 449 51.83 -52.77 -29.35
CA SER A 449 52.03 -52.38 -27.95
C SER A 449 51.77 -50.88 -27.72
N ALA A 450 52.17 -50.02 -28.67
CA ALA A 450 51.91 -48.59 -28.63
C ALA A 450 50.41 -48.30 -28.79
N ALA A 451 49.72 -49.00 -29.69
CA ALA A 451 48.28 -48.87 -29.87
C ALA A 451 47.50 -49.33 -28.62
N LEU A 452 47.94 -50.39 -27.95
CA LEU A 452 47.31 -50.88 -26.71
C LEU A 452 47.49 -49.87 -25.56
N ARG A 453 48.70 -49.31 -25.39
CA ARG A 453 48.98 -48.25 -24.41
C ARG A 453 48.15 -46.98 -24.67
N ALA A 454 48.03 -46.57 -25.93
CA ALA A 454 47.19 -45.42 -26.29
C ALA A 454 45.71 -45.64 -25.92
N ARG A 455 45.19 -46.86 -26.10
CA ARG A 455 43.81 -47.21 -25.70
C ARG A 455 43.64 -47.23 -24.17
N THR A 456 44.64 -47.70 -23.42
CA THR A 456 44.58 -47.68 -21.94
C THR A 456 44.63 -46.26 -21.41
N ASP A 457 45.49 -45.40 -21.97
CA ASP A 457 45.58 -43.99 -21.58
C ASP A 457 44.27 -43.25 -21.88
N GLN A 458 43.64 -43.56 -23.02
CA GLN A 458 42.32 -43.04 -23.37
C GLN A 458 41.22 -43.53 -22.42
N ALA A 459 41.24 -44.81 -22.04
CA ALA A 459 40.26 -45.36 -21.09
C ALA A 459 40.39 -44.71 -19.69
N VAL A 460 41.61 -44.47 -19.21
CA VAL A 460 41.87 -43.78 -17.95
C VAL A 460 41.43 -42.31 -18.02
N ALA A 461 41.71 -41.61 -19.11
CA ALA A 461 41.26 -40.23 -19.30
C ALA A 461 39.73 -40.12 -19.31
N ASN A 462 39.04 -41.06 -19.96
CA ASN A 462 37.58 -41.12 -19.96
C ASN A 462 37.01 -41.41 -18.57
N ALA A 463 37.61 -42.34 -17.81
CA ALA A 463 37.21 -42.64 -16.44
C ALA A 463 37.34 -41.40 -15.54
N GLN A 464 38.47 -40.69 -15.62
CA GLN A 464 38.67 -39.42 -14.88
C GLN A 464 37.65 -38.33 -15.28
N GLN A 465 37.21 -38.31 -16.54
CA GLN A 465 36.19 -37.37 -16.98
C GLN A 465 34.81 -37.70 -16.39
N VAL A 466 34.46 -39.00 -16.30
CA VAL A 466 33.23 -39.45 -15.65
C VAL A 466 33.27 -39.16 -14.14
N ASP A 467 34.38 -39.42 -13.46
CA ASP A 467 34.52 -39.11 -12.03
C ASP A 467 34.34 -37.61 -11.74
N LYS A 468 34.88 -36.74 -12.62
CA LYS A 468 34.65 -35.29 -12.53
C LYS A 468 33.17 -34.93 -12.71
N GLN A 469 32.46 -35.60 -13.62
CA GLN A 469 31.02 -35.37 -13.81
C GLN A 469 30.22 -35.85 -12.60
N ILE A 470 30.57 -37.00 -12.01
CA ILE A 470 29.94 -37.51 -10.79
C ILE A 470 30.18 -36.53 -9.63
N ALA A 471 31.41 -36.07 -9.42
CA ALA A 471 31.71 -35.09 -8.38
C ALA A 471 30.95 -33.76 -8.56
N LEU A 472 30.78 -33.29 -9.80
CA LEU A 472 29.98 -32.11 -10.10
C LEU A 472 28.48 -32.34 -9.86
N LEU A 473 27.95 -33.53 -10.14
CA LEU A 473 26.56 -33.88 -9.86
C LEU A 473 26.32 -34.02 -8.36
N GLU A 474 27.23 -34.64 -7.62
CA GLU A 474 27.18 -34.72 -6.16
C GLU A 474 27.20 -33.33 -5.53
N ALA A 475 28.08 -32.43 -6.00
CA ALA A 475 28.11 -31.04 -5.55
C ALA A 475 26.78 -30.32 -5.82
N LYS A 476 26.21 -30.48 -7.03
CA LYS A 476 24.90 -29.88 -7.36
C LYS A 476 23.76 -30.44 -6.50
N ILE A 477 23.78 -31.73 -6.15
CA ILE A 477 22.78 -32.33 -5.27
C ILE A 477 22.92 -31.77 -3.85
N ALA A 478 24.15 -31.65 -3.34
CA ALA A 478 24.41 -31.04 -2.04
C ALA A 478 23.96 -29.57 -1.99
N ASP A 479 24.25 -28.80 -3.03
CA ASP A 479 23.80 -27.40 -3.15
C ASP A 479 22.26 -27.32 -3.21
N ALA A 480 21.61 -28.21 -3.96
CA ALA A 480 20.15 -28.28 -4.03
C ALA A 480 19.54 -28.63 -2.66
N GLN A 481 20.11 -29.60 -1.93
CA GLN A 481 19.66 -29.95 -0.57
C GLN A 481 19.84 -28.79 0.41
N ASN A 482 20.99 -28.11 0.37
CA ASN A 482 21.24 -26.93 1.19
C ASN A 482 20.26 -25.80 0.88
N SER A 483 19.97 -25.56 -0.41
CA SER A 483 18.99 -24.56 -0.82
C SER A 483 17.57 -24.88 -0.33
N GLN A 484 17.18 -26.17 -0.31
CA GLN A 484 15.89 -26.60 0.23
C GLN A 484 15.80 -26.38 1.75
N GLN A 485 16.87 -26.67 2.49
CA GLN A 485 16.92 -26.43 3.94
C GLN A 485 16.86 -24.94 4.27
N ALA A 486 17.60 -24.11 3.54
CA ALA A 486 17.56 -22.65 3.69
C ALA A 486 16.16 -22.09 3.40
N LEU A 487 15.50 -22.58 2.35
CA LEU A 487 14.14 -22.19 2.01
C LEU A 487 13.15 -22.59 3.13
N ALA A 488 13.28 -23.80 3.67
CA ALA A 488 12.43 -24.27 4.78
C ALA A 488 12.62 -23.44 6.06
N GLN A 489 13.86 -23.04 6.37
CA GLN A 489 14.14 -22.13 7.49
C GLN A 489 13.53 -20.75 7.26
N GLN A 490 13.66 -20.18 6.06
CA GLN A 490 13.01 -18.92 5.71
C GLN A 490 11.49 -19.00 5.86
N TYR A 491 10.85 -20.07 5.39
CA TYR A 491 9.40 -20.26 5.58
C TYR A 491 9.01 -20.36 7.06
N ALA A 492 9.79 -21.06 7.87
CA ALA A 492 9.55 -21.16 9.30
C ALA A 492 9.70 -19.80 10.01
N ASP A 493 10.73 -19.03 9.66
CA ASP A 493 10.97 -17.70 10.21
C ASP A 493 9.90 -16.69 9.77
N LEU A 494 9.45 -16.73 8.50
CA LEU A 494 8.34 -15.90 8.02
C LEU A 494 7.02 -16.25 8.71
N ALA A 495 6.73 -17.54 8.91
CA ALA A 495 5.52 -17.96 9.61
C ALA A 495 5.52 -17.45 11.06
N ARG A 496 6.65 -17.60 11.76
CA ARG A 496 6.82 -17.12 13.14
C ARG A 496 6.73 -15.59 13.23
N ASN A 497 7.42 -14.87 12.34
CA ASN A 497 7.36 -13.42 12.27
C ASN A 497 5.96 -12.90 11.93
N ARG A 498 5.21 -13.61 11.08
CA ARG A 498 3.82 -13.28 10.77
C ARG A 498 2.94 -13.42 11.99
N ASP A 499 3.02 -14.53 12.72
CA ASP A 499 2.22 -14.74 13.93
C ASP A 499 2.57 -13.70 15.02
N ASP A 500 3.86 -13.43 15.24
CA ASP A 500 4.32 -12.41 16.19
C ASP A 500 3.84 -10.99 15.81
N TRP A 501 3.86 -10.67 14.51
CA TRP A 501 3.34 -9.41 14.00
C TRP A 501 1.82 -9.29 14.19
N THR A 502 1.06 -10.35 13.87
CA THR A 502 -0.41 -10.33 14.06
C THR A 502 -0.79 -10.15 15.53
N LEU A 503 -0.04 -10.76 16.45
CA LEU A 503 -0.24 -10.61 17.90
C LEU A 503 0.15 -9.22 18.39
N ALA A 504 1.23 -8.63 17.86
CA ALA A 504 1.61 -7.26 18.18
C ALA A 504 0.56 -6.24 17.70
N GLU A 505 0.02 -6.43 16.49
CA GLU A 505 -1.05 -5.59 15.94
C GLU A 505 -2.33 -5.69 16.78
N VAL A 506 -2.76 -6.92 17.10
CA VAL A 506 -3.92 -7.15 17.99
C VAL A 506 -3.69 -6.54 19.36
N GLY A 507 -2.47 -6.61 19.89
CA GLY A 507 -2.11 -5.97 21.14
C GLY A 507 -2.28 -4.46 21.12
N GLN A 508 -1.86 -3.82 20.03
CA GLN A 508 -2.06 -2.39 19.84
C GLN A 508 -3.55 -2.02 19.77
N MET A 509 -4.37 -2.86 19.12
CA MET A 509 -5.82 -2.66 19.03
C MET A 509 -6.50 -2.79 20.39
N LEU A 510 -6.16 -3.81 21.17
CA LEU A 510 -6.71 -4.01 22.51
C LEU A 510 -6.30 -2.87 23.46
N SER A 511 -5.04 -2.41 23.40
CA SER A 511 -4.58 -1.28 24.19
C SER A 511 -5.32 0.01 23.81
N SER A 512 -5.42 0.30 22.51
CA SER A 512 -6.12 1.48 22.00
C SER A 512 -7.61 1.44 22.33
N ALA A 513 -8.23 0.26 22.24
CA ALA A 513 -9.62 0.05 22.61
C ALA A 513 -9.86 0.26 24.11
N SER A 514 -8.93 -0.21 24.96
CA SER A 514 -8.99 0.00 26.40
C SER A 514 -8.84 1.49 26.75
N GLU A 515 -7.89 2.18 26.13
CA GLU A 515 -7.67 3.61 26.32
C GLU A 515 -8.87 4.43 25.85
N GLN A 516 -9.41 4.14 24.66
CA GLN A 516 -10.64 4.78 24.17
C GLN A 516 -11.85 4.45 25.03
N LEU A 517 -11.96 3.23 25.54
CA LEU A 517 -13.04 2.86 26.44
C LEU A 517 -12.94 3.64 27.75
N GLN A 518 -11.75 3.85 28.30
CA GLN A 518 -11.53 4.66 29.50
C GLN A 518 -11.78 6.16 29.27
N LEU A 519 -11.31 6.70 28.14
CA LEU A 519 -11.39 8.14 27.83
C LEU A 519 -12.78 8.56 27.32
N THR A 520 -13.37 7.77 26.42
CA THR A 520 -14.61 8.12 25.73
C THR A 520 -15.82 7.38 26.28
N GLY A 521 -15.61 6.27 27.00
CA GLY A 521 -16.66 5.40 27.51
C GLY A 521 -17.59 4.83 26.43
N ASN A 522 -17.09 4.74 25.19
CA ASN A 522 -17.85 4.25 24.05
C ASN A 522 -17.72 2.73 23.94
N THR A 523 -18.68 2.01 24.53
CA THR A 523 -18.73 0.54 24.53
C THR A 523 -18.88 -0.05 23.13
N ARG A 524 -19.56 0.65 22.19
CA ARG A 524 -19.71 0.18 20.81
C ARG A 524 -18.37 0.19 20.06
N LEU A 525 -17.58 1.24 20.24
CA LEU A 525 -16.27 1.36 19.60
C LEU A 525 -15.29 0.32 20.15
N ALA A 526 -15.29 0.10 21.48
CA ALA A 526 -14.50 -0.95 22.10
C ALA A 526 -14.92 -2.35 21.61
N LEU A 527 -16.22 -2.60 21.49
CA LEU A 527 -16.76 -3.87 20.98
C LEU A 527 -16.37 -4.12 19.52
N PHE A 528 -16.41 -3.09 18.67
CA PHE A 528 -15.93 -3.17 17.29
C PHE A 528 -14.42 -3.48 17.21
N ALA A 529 -13.62 -2.87 18.07
CA ALA A 529 -12.18 -3.14 18.14
C ALA A 529 -11.88 -4.57 18.61
N LEU A 530 -12.61 -5.10 19.60
CA LEU A 530 -12.50 -6.49 20.06
C LEU A 530 -12.92 -7.50 18.99
N GLN A 531 -13.99 -7.23 18.24
CA GLN A 531 -14.41 -8.07 17.11
C GLN A 531 -13.39 -8.06 15.97
N SER A 532 -12.80 -6.90 15.70
CA SER A 532 -11.71 -6.76 14.73
C SER A 532 -10.47 -7.55 15.18
N ALA A 533 -10.14 -7.51 16.47
CA ALA A 533 -9.04 -8.30 17.05
C ALA A 533 -9.29 -9.81 16.96
N ASP A 534 -10.52 -10.29 17.24
CA ASP A 534 -10.88 -11.71 17.09
C ASP A 534 -10.81 -12.17 15.62
N THR A 535 -11.27 -11.33 14.68
CA THR A 535 -11.25 -11.65 13.25
C THR A 535 -9.82 -11.78 12.72
N ARG A 536 -8.88 -10.93 13.19
CA ARG A 536 -7.45 -11.06 12.83
C ARG A 536 -6.83 -12.33 13.40
N LEU A 537 -7.16 -12.68 14.63
CA LEU A 537 -6.68 -13.91 15.27
C LEU A 537 -7.32 -15.18 14.67
N ALA A 538 -8.51 -15.08 14.08
CA ALA A 538 -9.18 -16.22 13.45
C ALA A 538 -8.44 -16.76 12.22
N ALA A 539 -7.52 -15.98 11.64
CA ALA A 539 -6.68 -16.39 10.52
C ALA A 539 -5.38 -17.11 10.96
N SER A 540 -5.09 -17.21 12.27
CA SER A 540 -3.93 -17.94 12.82
C SER A 540 -4.41 -19.17 13.61
N ASP A 541 -3.88 -20.34 13.27
CA ASP A 541 -4.19 -21.62 13.93
C ASP A 541 -3.27 -21.92 15.14
N SER A 542 -2.50 -20.92 15.59
CA SER A 542 -1.57 -21.11 16.71
C SER A 542 -2.32 -21.39 18.03
N PRO A 543 -1.87 -22.36 18.85
CA PRO A 543 -2.47 -22.65 20.16
C PRO A 543 -2.53 -21.41 21.08
N GLN A 544 -1.60 -20.48 20.90
CA GLN A 544 -1.52 -19.21 21.63
C GLN A 544 -2.59 -18.21 21.17
N ALA A 545 -2.87 -18.11 19.86
CA ALA A 545 -3.96 -17.28 19.34
C ALA A 545 -5.31 -17.72 19.92
N LEU A 546 -5.55 -19.02 20.05
CA LEU A 546 -6.77 -19.55 20.64
C LEU A 546 -6.97 -19.13 22.11
N ALA A 547 -5.88 -19.06 22.89
CA ALA A 547 -5.94 -18.60 24.27
C ALA A 547 -6.32 -17.12 24.36
N VAL A 548 -5.77 -16.27 23.49
CA VAL A 548 -6.09 -14.84 23.42
C VAL A 548 -7.54 -14.62 22.93
N ARG A 549 -7.99 -15.37 21.92
CA ARG A 549 -9.38 -15.31 21.42
C ARG A 549 -10.40 -15.65 22.50
N LYS A 550 -10.12 -16.65 23.34
CA LYS A 550 -10.99 -16.98 24.48
C LYS A 550 -11.08 -15.82 25.48
N ALA A 551 -9.99 -15.11 25.74
CA ALA A 551 -9.99 -13.94 26.61
C ALA A 551 -10.74 -12.75 25.98
N ILE A 552 -10.59 -12.52 24.68
CA ILE A 552 -11.35 -11.51 23.93
C ILE A 552 -12.85 -11.80 23.98
N ALA A 553 -13.28 -13.05 23.77
CA ALA A 553 -14.68 -13.43 23.85
C ALA A 553 -15.29 -13.12 25.23
N GLN A 554 -14.56 -13.37 26.32
CA GLN A 554 -15.00 -13.03 27.67
C GLN A 554 -15.17 -11.52 27.88
N ASP A 555 -14.25 -10.71 27.35
CA ASP A 555 -14.36 -9.24 27.45
C ASP A 555 -15.47 -8.68 26.56
N VAL A 556 -15.73 -9.29 25.38
CA VAL A 556 -16.89 -8.95 24.54
C VAL A 556 -18.20 -9.22 25.27
N ASP A 557 -18.33 -10.37 25.94
CA ASP A 557 -19.54 -10.70 26.69
C ASP A 557 -19.76 -9.76 27.88
N LYS A 558 -18.69 -9.37 28.58
CA LYS A 558 -18.75 -8.35 29.64
C LYS A 558 -19.22 -6.99 29.13
N LEU A 559 -18.74 -6.55 27.96
CA LEU A 559 -19.17 -5.29 27.36
C LEU A 559 -20.62 -5.33 26.87
N LYS A 560 -21.08 -6.48 26.34
CA LYS A 560 -22.49 -6.66 25.92
C LYS A 560 -23.45 -6.68 27.11
N ALA A 561 -23.02 -7.22 28.25
CA ALA A 561 -23.81 -7.26 29.48
C ALA A 561 -23.87 -5.90 30.20
N ALA A 562 -23.05 -4.91 29.81
CA ALA A 562 -23.07 -3.57 30.40
C ALA A 562 -24.30 -2.78 29.90
N PRO A 563 -25.10 -2.17 30.79
CA PRO A 563 -26.21 -1.31 30.38
C PRO A 563 -25.66 -0.13 29.58
N SER A 564 -26.04 0.00 28.31
CA SER A 564 -25.66 1.15 27.48
C SER A 564 -26.26 2.41 28.10
N THR A 565 -25.45 3.22 28.79
CA THR A 565 -25.91 4.45 29.40
C THR A 565 -26.25 5.44 28.29
N ASP A 566 -27.54 5.66 28.05
CA ASP A 566 -28.01 6.65 27.08
C ASP A 566 -27.77 8.07 27.63
N LEU A 567 -26.53 8.53 27.53
CA LEU A 567 -26.13 9.87 27.98
C LEU A 567 -26.91 10.97 27.25
N ALA A 568 -27.27 10.74 25.99
CA ALA A 568 -28.07 11.68 25.21
C ALA A 568 -29.49 11.78 25.76
N GLY A 569 -30.13 10.63 26.03
CA GLY A 569 -31.45 10.59 26.68
C GLY A 569 -31.45 11.22 28.08
N LEU A 570 -30.40 11.01 28.87
CA LEU A 570 -30.25 11.65 30.19
C LEU A 570 -30.04 13.17 30.08
N ALA A 571 -29.29 13.64 29.07
CA ALA A 571 -29.12 15.07 28.81
C ALA A 571 -30.44 15.73 28.36
N ILE A 572 -31.23 15.06 27.51
CA ILE A 572 -32.56 15.54 27.09
C ILE A 572 -33.49 15.71 28.29
N LYS A 573 -33.44 14.80 29.27
CA LYS A 573 -34.22 14.93 30.52
C LYS A 573 -33.79 16.14 31.35
N LEU A 574 -32.50 16.46 31.39
CA LEU A 574 -32.00 17.68 32.05
C LEU A 574 -32.41 18.95 31.30
N ASP A 575 -32.40 18.94 29.96
CA ASP A 575 -32.89 20.07 29.16
C ASP A 575 -34.39 20.30 29.36
N THR A 576 -35.17 19.22 29.41
CA THR A 576 -36.61 19.28 29.74
C THR A 576 -36.84 19.87 31.13
N ALA A 577 -36.00 19.50 32.11
CA ALA A 577 -36.05 20.08 33.45
C ALA A 577 -35.66 21.56 33.46
N LEU A 578 -34.66 21.96 32.66
CA LEU A 578 -34.18 23.35 32.53
C LEU A 578 -35.27 24.27 31.95
N ASP A 579 -35.94 23.82 30.88
CA ASP A 579 -37.02 24.58 30.21
C ASP A 579 -38.23 24.78 31.13
N ALA A 580 -38.49 23.81 32.02
CA ALA A 580 -39.58 23.89 32.98
C ALA A 580 -39.33 24.91 34.12
N VAL A 581 -38.07 25.26 34.42
CA VAL A 581 -37.70 26.09 35.60
C VAL A 581 -38.41 27.44 35.63
N ASP A 582 -38.62 28.07 34.47
CA ASP A 582 -39.25 29.39 34.42
C ASP A 582 -40.75 29.36 34.77
N SER A 583 -41.40 28.21 34.58
CA SER A 583 -42.82 28.02 34.84
C SER A 583 -43.15 27.52 36.25
N LEU A 584 -42.13 27.15 37.04
CA LEU A 584 -42.35 26.54 38.35
C LEU A 584 -42.94 27.54 39.35
N PRO A 585 -44.03 27.24 40.08
CA PRO A 585 -44.55 28.14 41.10
C PRO A 585 -43.59 28.23 42.30
N LEU A 586 -43.29 29.45 42.76
CA LEU A 586 -42.44 29.67 43.94
C LEU A 586 -43.24 29.42 45.23
N ALA A 587 -42.59 28.84 46.24
CA ALA A 587 -43.17 28.62 47.55
C ALA A 587 -43.35 29.98 48.26
N GLY A 588 -44.56 30.54 48.17
CA GLY A 588 -44.88 31.88 48.68
C GLY A 588 -45.71 32.71 47.70
N GLU A 589 -45.72 32.34 46.42
CA GLU A 589 -46.64 32.87 45.41
C GLU A 589 -47.97 32.10 45.51
N ALA A 590 -48.64 32.23 46.66
CA ALA A 590 -49.95 31.63 46.84
C ALA A 590 -50.91 32.23 45.82
N LEU A 591 -51.37 31.38 44.88
CA LEU A 591 -52.46 31.57 43.93
C LEU A 591 -53.46 32.66 44.38
N VAL A 592 -53.24 33.90 43.96
CA VAL A 592 -54.34 34.86 43.85
C VAL A 592 -55.09 34.45 42.58
N ALA A 593 -56.05 33.54 42.75
CA ALA A 593 -57.15 33.43 41.81
C ALA A 593 -57.66 34.86 41.60
N HIS A 594 -57.55 35.36 40.36
CA HIS A 594 -58.01 36.69 40.01
C HIS A 594 -59.54 36.73 40.15
N THR A 595 -60.03 36.95 41.36
CA THR A 595 -61.38 37.47 41.56
C THR A 595 -61.38 38.88 41.02
N LYS A 596 -61.89 39.01 39.79
CA LYS A 596 -62.24 40.27 39.15
C LYS A 596 -62.88 41.19 40.20
N PRO A 597 -62.28 42.34 40.56
CA PRO A 597 -62.91 43.22 41.53
C PRO A 597 -64.19 43.75 40.89
N VAL A 598 -65.34 43.30 41.40
CA VAL A 598 -66.60 44.00 41.16
C VAL A 598 -66.50 45.29 41.95
N ALA A 599 -66.17 46.38 41.26
CA ALA A 599 -66.25 47.72 41.82
C ALA A 599 -67.69 47.97 42.26
N ALA A 600 -67.89 48.16 43.57
CA ALA A 600 -69.14 48.74 44.06
C ALA A 600 -69.26 50.16 43.48
N PRO A 601 -70.46 50.58 43.05
CA PRO A 601 -70.63 51.90 42.44
C PRO A 601 -70.26 53.00 43.44
N PRO A 602 -69.61 54.09 42.99
CA PRO A 602 -69.21 55.18 43.88
C PRO A 602 -70.47 55.86 44.44
N ILE A 603 -70.51 56.01 45.76
CA ILE A 603 -71.54 56.83 46.42
C ILE A 603 -71.25 58.29 46.09
N ASP A 604 -72.20 58.91 45.42
CA ASP A 604 -72.09 60.27 44.89
C ASP A 604 -72.15 61.29 46.05
N ALA A 605 -71.00 61.82 46.47
CA ALA A 605 -70.87 62.77 47.58
C ALA A 605 -71.73 64.04 47.40
N ALA A 606 -72.15 64.33 46.16
CA ALA A 606 -73.09 65.40 45.84
C ALA A 606 -74.51 65.16 46.40
N LYS A 607 -74.97 63.90 46.41
CA LYS A 607 -76.31 63.53 46.92
C LYS A 607 -76.37 63.46 48.44
N VAL A 608 -75.27 63.06 49.09
CA VAL A 608 -75.20 62.99 50.57
C VAL A 608 -75.17 64.39 51.18
N ALA A 609 -74.43 65.33 50.58
CA ALA A 609 -74.41 66.72 51.01
C ALA A 609 -75.75 67.45 50.79
N ALA A 610 -76.49 67.11 49.74
CA ALA A 610 -77.81 67.70 49.46
C ALA A 610 -78.91 67.21 50.44
N ALA A 611 -78.77 66.01 51.01
CA ALA A 611 -79.76 65.44 51.93
C ALA A 611 -79.58 65.86 53.40
N THR A 612 -78.39 66.35 53.79
CA THR A 612 -78.04 66.68 55.19
C THR A 612 -77.79 68.16 55.45
N GLY A 613 -77.76 69.01 54.41
CA GLY A 613 -77.64 70.47 54.55
C GLY A 613 -76.26 70.98 54.98
N GLU A 614 -75.24 70.11 55.04
CA GLU A 614 -73.88 70.47 55.44
C GLU A 614 -72.95 70.77 54.24
N PRO A 615 -71.92 71.62 54.43
CA PRO A 615 -70.98 71.96 53.38
C PRO A 615 -70.17 70.73 52.91
N ARG A 616 -70.06 70.57 51.58
CA ARG A 616 -69.57 69.37 50.88
C ARG A 616 -68.21 68.83 51.34
N TRP A 617 -67.36 69.69 51.90
CA TRP A 617 -66.03 69.29 52.40
C TRP A 617 -66.10 68.47 53.71
N ARG A 618 -67.12 68.70 54.56
CA ARG A 618 -67.31 67.90 55.80
C ARG A 618 -67.85 66.50 55.51
N ALA A 619 -68.84 66.39 54.62
CA ALA A 619 -69.36 65.10 54.19
C ALA A 619 -68.27 64.23 53.53
N TRP A 620 -67.36 64.86 52.77
CA TRP A 620 -66.20 64.17 52.21
C TRP A 620 -65.20 63.70 53.28
N LEU A 621 -64.90 64.55 54.27
CA LEU A 621 -63.98 64.22 55.37
C LEU A 621 -64.49 63.08 56.26
N ASP A 622 -65.78 63.06 56.60
CA ASP A 622 -66.35 62.00 57.46
C ASP A 622 -66.37 60.64 56.74
N THR A 623 -66.64 60.66 55.42
CA THR A 623 -66.58 59.47 54.57
C THR A 623 -65.13 58.96 54.39
N PHE A 624 -64.16 59.87 54.37
CA PHE A 624 -62.74 59.55 54.24
C PHE A 624 -62.16 58.97 55.56
N VAL A 625 -62.50 59.56 56.71
CA VAL A 625 -62.00 59.12 58.03
C VAL A 625 -62.60 57.77 58.44
N SER A 626 -63.89 57.53 58.16
CA SER A 626 -64.53 56.25 58.45
C SER A 626 -64.09 55.11 57.53
N GLY A 627 -63.66 55.41 56.30
CA GLY A 627 -63.07 54.45 55.36
C GLY A 627 -61.67 53.99 55.77
N ILE A 628 -60.84 54.92 56.24
CA ILE A 628 -59.45 54.63 56.66
C ILE A 628 -59.42 53.86 57.99
N GLY A 629 -60.29 54.21 58.95
CA GLY A 629 -60.33 53.55 60.26
C GLY A 629 -60.70 52.06 60.21
N LYS A 630 -61.57 51.65 59.29
CA LYS A 630 -61.97 50.23 59.12
C LYS A 630 -60.98 49.41 58.29
N GLN A 631 -60.17 50.05 57.44
CA GLN A 631 -59.14 49.37 56.63
C GLN A 631 -57.83 49.16 57.39
N ILE A 632 -57.49 50.05 58.33
CA ILE A 632 -56.28 49.87 59.18
C ILE A 632 -56.48 48.75 60.22
N ALA A 633 -57.70 48.55 60.74
CA ALA A 633 -57.99 47.48 61.69
C ALA A 633 -57.90 46.07 61.09
N SER A 634 -58.11 45.92 59.76
CA SER A 634 -57.89 44.65 59.05
C SER A 634 -56.43 44.38 58.67
N LEU A 635 -55.52 45.33 58.89
CA LEU A 635 -54.11 45.21 58.53
C LEU A 635 -53.23 44.56 59.62
N VAL A 636 -53.78 44.27 60.81
CA VAL A 636 -53.03 43.59 61.89
C VAL A 636 -53.68 42.23 62.16
N GLN A 637 -53.32 41.26 61.33
CA GLN A 637 -53.60 39.84 61.59
C GLN A 637 -52.32 39.16 62.06
N VAL A 638 -52.20 38.96 63.37
CA VAL A 638 -51.08 38.22 63.96
C VAL A 638 -51.22 36.75 63.61
N ARG A 639 -50.44 36.29 62.62
CA ARG A 639 -50.25 34.88 62.31
C ARG A 639 -48.82 34.51 62.67
N ARG A 640 -48.66 33.55 63.59
CA ARG A 640 -47.37 32.90 63.86
C ARG A 640 -46.94 32.14 62.59
N ILE A 641 -45.81 32.56 62.02
CA ILE A 641 -45.16 31.91 60.88
C ILE A 641 -43.83 31.39 61.40
N ASP A 642 -43.73 30.07 61.57
CA ASP A 642 -42.57 29.37 62.10
C ASP A 642 -41.53 29.09 61.01
N ASN A 643 -41.06 30.11 60.27
CA ASN A 643 -39.89 29.99 59.39
C ASN A 643 -39.25 31.37 59.14
N ALA A 644 -38.17 31.66 59.86
CA ALA A 644 -37.51 32.97 59.89
C ALA A 644 -36.63 33.30 58.65
N ASP A 645 -36.50 32.39 57.68
CA ASP A 645 -35.67 32.61 56.47
C ASP A 645 -36.48 32.82 55.17
N ALA A 646 -37.81 32.94 55.26
CA ALA A 646 -38.66 33.36 54.13
C ALA A 646 -38.84 34.89 54.05
N MET A 647 -38.17 35.64 54.93
CA MET A 647 -38.09 37.09 54.85
C MET A 647 -37.09 37.49 53.77
N LEU A 648 -37.61 37.65 52.54
CA LEU A 648 -37.29 38.69 51.54
C LEU A 648 -37.76 38.23 50.15
N ALA A 649 -39.04 37.89 50.00
CA ALA A 649 -39.65 37.84 48.67
C ALA A 649 -40.02 39.26 48.22
N SER A 650 -39.02 40.09 47.90
CA SER A 650 -39.25 41.19 46.95
C SER A 650 -39.41 40.59 45.55
N PRO A 651 -40.25 41.16 44.66
CA PRO A 651 -40.48 40.65 43.30
C PRO A 651 -39.21 40.32 42.49
N ASP A 652 -38.07 40.93 42.82
CA ASP A 652 -36.76 40.65 42.22
C ASP A 652 -36.06 39.34 42.67
N GLN A 653 -36.40 38.73 43.82
CA GLN A 653 -35.64 37.57 44.33
C GLN A 653 -36.01 36.23 43.70
N GLY A 654 -37.22 36.08 43.15
CA GLY A 654 -37.64 34.85 42.45
C GLY A 654 -36.83 34.58 41.18
N TYR A 655 -36.37 35.63 40.51
CA TYR A 655 -35.49 35.55 39.35
C TYR A 655 -34.15 34.88 39.71
N PHE A 656 -33.50 35.30 40.80
CA PHE A 656 -32.21 34.75 41.22
C PHE A 656 -32.28 33.29 41.65
N VAL A 657 -33.38 32.85 42.28
CA VAL A 657 -33.58 31.45 42.65
C VAL A 657 -33.70 30.56 41.41
N ARG A 658 -34.48 31.01 40.41
CA ARG A 658 -34.60 30.31 39.12
C ARG A 658 -33.27 30.27 38.38
N GLU A 659 -32.54 31.38 38.35
CA GLU A 659 -31.24 31.45 37.69
C GLU A 659 -30.21 30.56 38.38
N ASN A 660 -30.19 30.52 39.72
CA ASN A 660 -29.30 29.63 40.46
C ASN A 660 -29.63 28.15 40.21
N LEU A 661 -30.92 27.80 40.15
CA LEU A 661 -31.36 26.45 39.81
C LEU A 661 -30.95 26.09 38.37
N LYS A 662 -31.13 26.99 37.40
CA LYS A 662 -30.66 26.78 36.01
C LYS A 662 -29.16 26.57 35.95
N LEU A 663 -28.37 27.36 36.66
CA LEU A 663 -26.92 27.19 36.75
C LEU A 663 -26.54 25.81 37.30
N ARG A 664 -27.25 25.32 38.33
CA ARG A 664 -27.03 23.97 38.88
C ARG A 664 -27.39 22.87 37.87
N LEU A 665 -28.51 23.01 37.14
CA LEU A 665 -28.91 22.06 36.11
C LEU A 665 -27.96 22.06 34.91
N LEU A 666 -27.45 23.23 34.51
CA LEU A 666 -26.42 23.36 33.47
C LEU A 666 -25.08 22.75 33.92
N SER A 667 -24.68 22.95 35.17
CA SER A 667 -23.51 22.30 35.77
C SER A 667 -23.66 20.78 35.86
N ALA A 668 -24.86 20.30 36.21
CA ALA A 668 -25.20 18.87 36.19
C ALA A 668 -25.12 18.33 34.76
N ARG A 669 -25.64 19.05 33.75
CA ARG A 669 -25.52 18.65 32.34
C ARG A 669 -24.06 18.58 31.89
N LEU A 670 -23.25 19.57 32.25
CA LEU A 670 -21.81 19.55 31.94
C LEU A 670 -21.11 18.39 32.65
N SER A 671 -21.45 18.12 33.90
CA SER A 671 -20.92 16.97 34.67
C SER A 671 -21.34 15.62 34.08
N LEU A 672 -22.57 15.51 33.56
CA LEU A 672 -23.06 14.33 32.85
C LEU A 672 -22.28 14.10 31.55
N LEU A 673 -22.06 15.15 30.75
CA LEU A 673 -21.34 15.09 29.48
C LEU A 673 -19.83 14.83 29.67
N SER A 674 -19.24 15.40 30.73
CA SER A 674 -17.85 15.15 31.14
C SER A 674 -17.67 13.88 31.97
N ARG A 675 -18.75 13.09 32.17
CA ARG A 675 -18.77 11.83 32.92
C ARG A 675 -18.23 11.94 34.36
N ASN A 676 -18.37 13.12 34.97
CA ASN A 676 -17.98 13.37 36.36
C ASN A 676 -19.15 13.01 37.30
N GLY A 677 -19.25 11.72 37.64
CA GLY A 677 -20.32 11.20 38.49
C GLY A 677 -20.44 11.87 39.86
N PRO A 678 -19.35 12.11 40.60
CA PRO A 678 -19.41 12.80 41.90
C PRO A 678 -19.98 14.21 41.83
N THR A 679 -19.55 15.03 40.86
CA THR A 679 -20.08 16.41 40.72
C THR A 679 -21.50 16.42 40.20
N LEU A 680 -21.85 15.51 39.28
CA LEU A 680 -23.22 15.32 38.81
C LEU A 680 -24.17 15.05 39.98
N LYS A 681 -23.83 14.08 40.85
CA LYS A 681 -24.66 13.76 42.02
C LYS A 681 -24.81 14.94 42.97
N SER A 682 -23.72 15.68 43.20
CA SER A 682 -23.74 16.88 44.05
C SER A 682 -24.66 17.97 43.47
N ASP A 683 -24.59 18.22 42.16
CA ASP A 683 -25.40 19.24 41.50
C ASP A 683 -26.88 18.84 41.40
N LEU A 684 -27.18 17.56 41.13
CA LEU A 684 -28.55 17.04 41.17
C LEU A 684 -29.16 17.12 42.57
N ALA A 685 -28.39 16.78 43.62
CA ALA A 685 -28.85 16.89 45.01
C ALA A 685 -29.06 18.35 45.43
N ALA A 686 -28.18 19.26 45.00
CA ALA A 686 -28.34 20.70 45.25
C ALA A 686 -29.57 21.27 44.53
N ALA A 687 -29.83 20.86 43.29
CA ALA A 687 -31.03 21.23 42.53
C ALA A 687 -32.30 20.70 43.19
N ASP A 688 -32.32 19.44 43.63
CA ASP A 688 -33.47 18.84 44.35
C ASP A 688 -33.73 19.55 45.69
N THR A 689 -32.68 19.93 46.41
CA THR A 689 -32.78 20.71 47.65
C THR A 689 -33.35 22.10 47.40
N ALA A 690 -32.92 22.78 46.33
CA ALA A 690 -33.45 24.09 45.95
C ALA A 690 -34.94 24.01 45.55
N LEU A 691 -35.33 22.98 44.79
CA LEU A 691 -36.73 22.69 44.44
C LEU A 691 -37.58 22.42 45.68
N ALA A 692 -37.03 21.74 46.69
CA ALA A 692 -37.74 21.48 47.94
C ALA A 692 -37.95 22.74 48.80
N ARG A 693 -36.97 23.65 48.77
CA ARG A 693 -36.90 24.78 49.71
C ARG A 693 -37.60 26.04 49.20
N TYR A 694 -37.54 26.30 47.89
CA TYR A 694 -37.98 27.58 47.31
C TYR A 694 -39.17 27.47 46.34
N PHE A 695 -39.55 26.26 45.92
CA PHE A 695 -40.65 26.04 44.97
C PHE A 695 -41.81 25.27 45.62
N ASP A 696 -43.02 25.44 45.11
CA ASP A 696 -44.20 24.76 45.66
C ASP A 696 -44.13 23.25 45.38
N SER A 697 -43.89 22.48 46.44
CA SER A 697 -43.82 21.01 46.40
C SER A 697 -45.16 20.31 46.09
N ALA A 698 -46.29 21.02 46.20
CA ALA A 698 -47.62 20.50 45.89
C ALA A 698 -47.98 20.64 44.40
N SER A 699 -47.25 21.46 43.64
CA SER A 699 -47.45 21.62 42.19
C SER A 699 -46.98 20.39 41.42
N LYS A 700 -47.77 19.99 40.41
CA LYS A 700 -47.46 18.86 39.52
C LYS A 700 -46.20 19.14 38.71
N GLU A 701 -45.99 20.39 38.31
CA GLU A 701 -44.85 20.85 37.53
C GLU A 701 -43.54 20.68 38.31
N THR A 702 -43.51 21.09 39.59
CA THR A 702 -42.35 20.89 40.48
C THR A 702 -42.07 19.41 40.72
N GLN A 703 -43.10 18.58 40.87
CA GLN A 703 -42.96 17.13 41.05
C GLN A 703 -42.39 16.46 39.79
N ASN A 704 -42.86 16.83 38.60
CA ASN A 704 -42.34 16.32 37.33
C ASN A 704 -40.84 16.60 37.17
N VAL A 705 -40.38 17.82 37.51
CA VAL A 705 -38.96 18.18 37.44
C VAL A 705 -38.13 17.36 38.43
N ARG A 706 -38.61 17.16 39.66
CA ARG A 706 -37.92 16.32 40.65
C ARG A 706 -37.85 14.85 40.23
N ASP A 707 -38.88 14.34 39.57
CA ASP A 707 -38.89 12.98 39.04
C ASP A 707 -37.92 12.82 37.85
N LEU A 708 -37.81 13.83 36.98
CA LEU A 708 -36.77 13.87 35.94
C LEU A 708 -35.37 13.81 36.54
N LEU A 709 -35.10 14.59 37.59
CA LEU A 709 -33.80 14.59 38.28
C LEU A 709 -33.48 13.22 38.90
N LYS A 710 -34.47 12.56 39.54
CA LYS A 710 -34.30 11.20 40.08
C LYS A 710 -34.04 10.17 38.99
N GLN A 711 -34.71 10.28 37.85
CA GLN A 711 -34.47 9.40 36.70
C GLN A 711 -33.06 9.60 36.12
N VAL A 712 -32.55 10.83 36.13
CA VAL A 712 -31.18 11.13 35.71
C VAL A 712 -30.17 10.58 36.72
N ASP A 713 -30.39 10.77 38.01
CA ASP A 713 -29.53 10.22 39.07
C ASP A 713 -29.46 8.69 39.01
N ALA A 714 -30.60 8.01 38.92
CA ALA A 714 -30.67 6.56 38.78
C ALA A 714 -30.00 6.04 37.49
N GLY A 715 -30.19 6.75 36.36
CA GLY A 715 -29.56 6.41 35.08
C GLY A 715 -28.05 6.69 35.05
N SER A 716 -27.55 7.60 35.89
CA SER A 716 -26.14 7.94 36.01
C SER A 716 -25.33 6.96 36.88
N GLY A 717 -25.99 6.09 37.64
CA GLY A 717 -25.35 5.12 38.53
C GLY A 717 -24.53 4.01 37.84
N ALA A 718 -24.62 3.87 36.51
CA ALA A 718 -23.98 2.82 35.71
C ALA A 718 -22.60 3.22 35.12
N VAL A 719 -21.94 4.26 35.65
CA VAL A 719 -20.71 4.87 35.08
C VAL A 719 -19.40 4.10 35.44
N ALA A 720 -19.48 2.87 35.96
CA ALA A 720 -18.31 1.99 36.04
C ALA A 720 -18.16 1.19 34.73
N LEU A 721 -17.34 1.70 33.82
CA LEU A 721 -17.07 1.04 32.54
C LEU A 721 -16.35 -0.31 32.77
N PRO A 722 -16.78 -1.41 32.13
CA PRO A 722 -16.03 -2.66 32.14
C PRO A 722 -14.62 -2.44 31.57
N THR A 723 -13.59 -3.05 32.18
CA THR A 723 -12.21 -2.99 31.68
C THR A 723 -11.87 -4.18 30.78
N LEU A 724 -10.87 -4.01 29.91
CA LEU A 724 -10.35 -5.05 29.00
C LEU A 724 -9.16 -5.83 29.60
N ASP A 725 -9.12 -5.97 30.93
CA ASP A 725 -7.96 -6.52 31.62
C ASP A 725 -7.71 -8.00 31.30
N THR A 726 -8.76 -8.76 30.94
CA THR A 726 -8.64 -10.19 30.66
C THR A 726 -7.86 -10.45 29.37
N SER A 727 -8.23 -9.74 28.30
CA SER A 727 -7.58 -9.80 26.99
C SER A 727 -6.16 -9.22 27.02
N LEU A 728 -5.95 -8.10 27.72
CA LEU A 728 -4.61 -7.51 27.88
C LEU A 728 -3.65 -8.38 28.68
N LYS A 729 -4.11 -9.04 29.77
CA LYS A 729 -3.28 -9.97 30.54
C LYS A 729 -2.92 -11.22 29.75
N ALA A 730 -3.86 -11.78 28.97
CA ALA A 730 -3.58 -12.93 28.11
C ALA A 730 -2.48 -12.62 27.09
N LEU A 731 -2.51 -11.41 26.53
CA LEU A 731 -1.48 -10.93 25.60
C LEU A 731 -0.12 -10.67 26.29
N GLN A 732 -0.12 -10.09 27.49
CA GLN A 732 1.12 -9.87 28.25
C GLN A 732 1.81 -11.19 28.65
N GLN A 733 1.02 -12.20 29.03
CA GLN A 733 1.55 -13.54 29.31
C GLN A 733 2.21 -14.18 28.10
N TYR A 734 1.70 -13.93 26.89
CA TYR A 734 2.36 -14.35 25.65
C TYR A 734 3.71 -13.65 25.46
N ARG A 735 3.73 -12.32 25.55
CA ARG A 735 4.97 -11.51 25.41
C ARG A 735 6.07 -11.88 26.42
N SER A 736 5.71 -12.40 27.58
CA SER A 736 6.68 -12.81 28.61
C SER A 736 7.23 -14.23 28.43
N ARG A 737 6.64 -15.04 27.54
CA ARG A 737 6.99 -16.46 27.32
C ARG A 737 7.68 -16.73 25.98
N GLY A 738 7.59 -15.79 25.03
CA GLY A 738 8.48 -15.72 23.87
C GLY A 738 9.73 -14.93 24.23
#